data_AF-A0A6I8SWV8-F1
#
_entry.id   AF-A0A6I8SWV8-F1
#
_cell.length_a   1.000
_cell.length_b   1.000
_cell.length_c   1.000
_cell.angle_alpha   90.00
_cell.angle_beta   90.00
_cell.angle_gamma   90.00
#
_symmetry.space_group_name_H-M   'P 1'
#
loop_
_entity.id
_entity.type
_entity.pdbx_description
1 polymer ?
#
loop_
_entity_poly.entity_id
_entity_poly.type
_entity_poly.pdbx_seq_one_letter_code
_entity_poly.pdbx_strand_id
1 'polypeptide(L)'
;MLSHLKAFLSTQGLNGILLGPDSPGSPIAGAPCVPGVEDTNYIVCKWLEMIHNDKQRQLSDAIPIQPMYPSALLECQSHDRTTCSRTSVPGPCPLAVVRAVTEVEAMLRLLRCRLPVRRYRWGVRAASEKASSNESPGNRKYRDTVLLPHTDFPIRRGPGETASTELRLQEESGFLQLYAWQRERKTKKEFSLHDGPPYANGDPHVGHALNKILKDITNRFHMMRGYKVSYVPGWDCHGLPIELKALAELGEEAENMSPTEIRRKAKMFAEKAIEKQKSSFIRWGIMADWDKCYYTFDPKYEAKQLDIFYKMYDKGHIYQDYKPVFWSPSTRTALAEAELEYNQEHISRSIFAKFPMHKAPPKLASIIDGSSAVSTLVWTTQPWTIPANQAICYMPDTEYAIAKCANTGEQYILATDRIESTALSLGTQLQVISTFKGLDLEGGICLHPTIADRLSPLLPANHVTMAKGTGLVHTAPAHGIEDYSVASHHKLPVDCLVDESGHFTTGAGAELENKAVLTDGNETVIQMLHASKSLLKEESFVHSYPYDWRTKKPVIIRASKQWFVNTANIKDKAQDVLKKVKFVPASAAARMLEMLDRRTYWCISRQRGWGVPIPVFYHKETGKPLINRHSVGHIMSLVEQHGTDVWWTLPLEELLPKAVLQKVEGSSDACDYEQGRDVLDIWFDSGTSWAHVLEDGEQRADVYMEGKDQLGGWFQSSLLTSVAARNKAPYRNIIVHGFTLSEKGEKMSKSVGNVVDPDVVINGGQDKVNEPAYGADVLRWWVAESNVFTEVLIGPAVLNSARDDINKLRNTLRFMLGNLSDFTPERDSVPSTEMYVIDQYMLHILQDYGSKVTDAYKGYEFGKVVRLLEALVTRDLSSFYFSIIKDRLYCDEEKDPKRRSCQTVLAEALDVVVRSFAPILPHLAEEVFQYLPYRKESDSAFRTGWIKPNTVWKKLGLVEAIEAACSIRDAFLGSIPGKNAAEYEVTIVIDPGLLFELMETLQEEPSSCTSQLNELLMCSQTSLLSDLPLDLPPEASVLKGSFLINLEGKKR
;
A
#
# COMPACT_ATOMS: atom_id res chain seq x y z
N MET A 1 -8.73 6.74 32.92
CA MET A 1 -9.98 6.35 32.20
C MET A 1 -11.00 5.75 33.16
N LEU A 2 -10.69 4.68 33.91
CA LEU A 2 -11.57 4.14 34.97
C LEU A 2 -11.87 5.13 36.12
N SER A 3 -10.95 6.04 36.44
CA SER A 3 -11.14 7.08 37.46
C SER A 3 -12.17 8.14 37.05
N HIS A 4 -12.21 8.53 35.77
CA HIS A 4 -13.20 9.47 35.25
C HIS A 4 -14.59 8.84 35.10
N LEU A 5 -14.65 7.54 34.80
CA LEU A 5 -15.93 6.81 34.75
C LEU A 5 -16.60 6.74 36.12
N LYS A 6 -15.82 6.56 37.20
CA LYS A 6 -16.34 6.57 38.58
C LYS A 6 -16.85 7.95 39.02
N ALA A 7 -16.17 9.03 38.62
CA ALA A 7 -16.62 10.39 38.92
C ALA A 7 -17.92 10.75 38.17
N PHE A 8 -18.08 10.28 36.94
CA PHE A 8 -19.28 10.50 36.12
C PHE A 8 -20.51 9.72 36.60
N LEU A 9 -20.32 8.50 37.13
CA LEU A 9 -21.42 7.68 37.67
C LEU A 9 -21.91 8.19 39.03
N SER A 10 -21.02 8.81 39.82
CA SER A 10 -21.36 9.44 41.11
C SER A 10 -22.17 10.73 40.96
N THR A 11 -21.97 11.50 39.89
CA THR A 11 -22.74 12.73 39.63
C THR A 11 -24.13 12.46 39.05
N GLN A 12 -24.38 11.24 38.58
CA GLN A 12 -25.66 10.81 38.01
C GLN A 12 -26.51 9.95 38.98
N GLY A 13 -26.07 9.78 40.24
CA GLY A 13 -26.83 9.01 41.25
C GLY A 13 -26.90 7.50 40.98
N LEU A 14 -26.05 6.96 40.10
CA LEU A 14 -26.06 5.56 39.66
C LEU A 14 -24.95 4.72 40.32
N ASN A 15 -24.80 4.87 41.65
CA ASN A 15 -23.75 4.18 42.43
C ASN A 15 -24.04 2.70 42.72
N GLY A 16 -24.85 2.02 41.91
CA GLY A 16 -25.29 0.64 42.13
C GLY A 16 -24.73 -0.41 41.18
N ILE A 17 -24.00 -0.04 40.12
CA ILE A 17 -23.62 -0.99 39.08
C ILE A 17 -22.09 -0.98 38.93
N LEU A 18 -21.43 -1.87 39.67
CA LEU A 18 -20.20 -2.62 39.35
C LEU A 18 -19.34 -2.90 40.61
N LEU A 19 -19.57 -4.06 41.23
CA LEU A 19 -18.57 -4.83 41.97
C LEU A 19 -18.70 -6.30 41.52
N GLY A 20 -17.64 -6.90 40.95
CA GLY A 20 -17.57 -8.32 40.54
C GLY A 20 -17.16 -9.23 41.70
N PRO A 21 -16.45 -10.37 41.50
CA PRO A 21 -16.44 -11.40 40.45
C PRO A 21 -16.84 -12.80 41.01
N ASP A 22 -16.72 -13.85 40.18
CA ASP A 22 -16.63 -15.30 40.51
C ASP A 22 -17.89 -16.17 40.75
N SER A 23 -17.91 -17.29 40.00
CA SER A 23 -18.52 -18.63 40.26
C SER A 23 -19.78 -19.03 39.46
N PRO A 24 -19.83 -20.27 38.90
CA PRO A 24 -20.92 -20.77 38.06
C PRO A 24 -21.99 -21.54 38.85
N GLY A 25 -23.25 -21.46 38.39
CA GLY A 25 -24.32 -22.35 38.87
C GLY A 25 -25.71 -21.89 38.45
N SER A 26 -26.35 -22.64 37.55
CA SER A 26 -27.81 -22.63 37.37
C SER A 26 -28.49 -23.35 38.55
N PRO A 27 -29.84 -23.50 38.67
CA PRO A 27 -30.92 -23.13 37.73
C PRO A 27 -32.22 -22.58 38.40
N ILE A 28 -33.27 -22.42 37.57
CA ILE A 28 -34.72 -22.59 37.88
C ILE A 28 -35.59 -21.32 38.16
N ALA A 29 -36.38 -21.02 37.12
CA ALA A 29 -37.83 -20.77 37.03
C ALA A 29 -38.53 -19.63 37.79
N GLY A 30 -39.39 -18.93 37.04
CA GLY A 30 -40.52 -18.18 37.58
C GLY A 30 -40.98 -17.02 36.70
N ALA A 31 -41.72 -17.30 35.61
CA ALA A 31 -42.61 -16.31 35.01
C ALA A 31 -43.87 -16.16 35.91
N PRO A 32 -44.57 -15.00 35.95
CA PRO A 32 -45.44 -14.61 34.83
C PRO A 32 -45.51 -13.10 34.50
N CYS A 33 -46.10 -12.87 33.33
CA CYS A 33 -46.28 -11.67 32.53
C CYS A 33 -46.94 -10.44 33.20
N VAL A 34 -46.68 -9.24 32.65
CA VAL A 34 -47.64 -8.25 32.05
C VAL A 34 -46.86 -6.99 31.60
N PRO A 35 -47.30 -6.24 30.57
CA PRO A 35 -46.46 -5.65 29.52
C PRO A 35 -46.22 -4.14 29.63
N GLY A 36 -45.19 -3.64 28.93
CA GLY A 36 -45.07 -2.22 28.58
C GLY A 36 -43.64 -1.73 28.46
N VAL A 37 -43.42 -0.81 27.53
CA VAL A 37 -42.18 -0.06 27.22
C VAL A 37 -41.27 -0.73 26.17
N GLU A 38 -41.72 -0.62 24.92
CA GLU A 38 -40.84 -0.27 23.79
C GLU A 38 -40.18 1.11 24.03
N ASP A 39 -39.08 1.38 23.30
CA ASP A 39 -38.33 2.65 23.20
C ASP A 39 -37.11 2.89 24.10
N THR A 40 -36.05 2.10 23.89
CA THR A 40 -34.65 2.55 24.05
C THR A 40 -33.99 2.98 22.73
N ASN A 41 -34.68 2.90 21.59
CA ASN A 41 -34.16 3.36 20.30
C ASN A 41 -34.41 4.85 20.01
N TYR A 42 -35.27 5.53 20.78
CA TYR A 42 -35.58 6.93 20.53
C TYR A 42 -34.52 7.91 21.08
N ILE A 43 -33.77 7.52 22.12
CA ILE A 43 -32.75 8.38 22.75
C ILE A 43 -31.43 8.38 21.97
N VAL A 44 -31.08 7.25 21.33
CA VAL A 44 -29.86 7.15 20.49
C VAL A 44 -30.05 7.85 19.14
N CYS A 45 -31.26 7.82 18.56
CA CYS A 45 -31.58 8.55 17.34
C CYS A 45 -31.63 10.09 17.55
N LYS A 46 -32.15 10.58 18.69
CA LYS A 46 -32.10 12.02 19.00
C LYS A 46 -30.69 12.55 19.29
N TRP A 47 -29.79 11.72 19.81
CA TRP A 47 -28.40 12.13 20.05
C TRP A 47 -27.58 12.21 18.76
N LEU A 48 -27.88 11.35 17.78
CA LEU A 48 -27.27 11.40 16.45
C LEU A 48 -27.85 12.52 15.55
N GLU A 49 -29.13 12.88 15.71
CA GLU A 49 -29.71 14.07 15.05
C GLU A 49 -29.21 15.40 15.62
N MET A 50 -28.87 15.47 16.92
CA MET A 50 -28.24 16.67 17.50
C MET A 50 -26.81 16.90 17.00
N ILE A 51 -26.02 15.84 16.79
CA ILE A 51 -24.64 15.95 16.28
C ILE A 51 -24.63 16.26 14.77
N HIS A 52 -25.67 15.87 14.03
CA HIS A 52 -25.80 16.21 12.61
C HIS A 52 -26.29 17.66 12.39
N ASN A 53 -27.13 18.19 13.28
CA ASN A 53 -27.68 19.55 13.18
C ASN A 53 -26.71 20.66 13.63
N ASP A 54 -25.71 20.37 14.48
CA ASP A 54 -24.72 21.38 14.91
C ASP A 54 -23.62 21.64 13.86
N LYS A 55 -23.44 20.75 12.88
CA LYS A 55 -22.53 20.97 11.73
C LYS A 55 -23.17 21.76 10.57
N GLN A 56 -24.48 21.97 10.58
CA GLN A 56 -25.18 22.80 9.58
C GLN A 56 -25.48 24.23 10.05
N ARG A 57 -25.22 24.58 11.32
CA ARG A 57 -25.48 25.93 11.87
C ARG A 57 -24.28 26.89 11.93
N GLN A 58 -23.12 26.51 11.40
CA GLN A 58 -21.96 27.41 11.23
C GLN A 58 -21.68 27.83 9.77
N LEU A 59 -22.61 27.59 8.85
CA LEU A 59 -22.51 28.05 7.46
C LEU A 59 -23.85 28.66 6.99
N SER A 60 -24.26 29.76 7.62
CA SER A 60 -25.25 30.68 7.05
C SER A 60 -25.21 32.02 7.79
N ASP A 61 -24.54 33.02 7.22
CA ASP A 61 -25.06 34.38 7.04
C ASP A 61 -24.01 35.27 6.36
N ALA A 62 -24.17 35.51 5.04
CA ALA A 62 -24.11 36.84 4.40
C ALA A 62 -24.34 36.79 2.86
N ILE A 63 -25.63 36.89 2.47
CA ILE A 63 -26.24 37.81 1.47
C ILE A 63 -26.06 37.59 -0.08
N PRO A 64 -27.10 37.88 -0.90
CA PRO A 64 -27.52 37.09 -2.08
C PRO A 64 -27.52 37.86 -3.42
N ILE A 65 -27.59 37.17 -4.58
CA ILE A 65 -28.20 37.73 -5.82
C ILE A 65 -28.90 36.63 -6.67
N GLN A 66 -30.13 36.93 -7.09
CA GLN A 66 -31.03 36.15 -7.96
C GLN A 66 -30.81 36.42 -9.48
N PRO A 67 -31.45 35.64 -10.39
CA PRO A 67 -31.00 35.40 -11.77
C PRO A 67 -31.80 36.15 -12.86
N MET A 68 -31.25 36.22 -14.08
CA MET A 68 -32.01 36.36 -15.35
C MET A 68 -31.32 35.66 -16.53
N TYR A 69 -32.09 34.79 -17.21
CA TYR A 69 -31.94 34.33 -18.60
C TYR A 69 -32.33 35.46 -19.60
N PRO A 70 -32.15 35.39 -20.96
CA PRO A 70 -32.44 34.22 -21.81
C PRO A 70 -31.67 34.01 -23.16
N SER A 71 -31.85 32.79 -23.72
CA SER A 71 -32.04 32.40 -25.16
C SER A 71 -30.95 32.74 -26.22
N ALA A 72 -30.67 32.00 -27.30
CA ALA A 72 -31.40 31.01 -28.08
C ALA A 72 -30.51 30.32 -29.15
N LEU A 73 -30.92 29.10 -29.57
CA LEU A 73 -31.00 28.52 -30.94
C LEU A 73 -29.76 27.99 -31.73
N LEU A 74 -29.89 26.68 -32.09
CA LEU A 74 -29.74 26.01 -33.42
C LEU A 74 -28.35 26.01 -34.10
N GLU A 75 -27.90 25.04 -34.89
CA GLU A 75 -28.19 23.64 -35.24
C GLU A 75 -27.14 23.23 -36.30
N CYS A 76 -27.05 21.94 -36.65
CA CYS A 76 -26.46 21.37 -37.89
C CYS A 76 -24.92 21.31 -38.02
N GLN A 77 -24.30 20.12 -37.95
CA GLN A 77 -24.24 19.00 -38.92
C GLN A 77 -23.05 19.06 -39.91
N SER A 78 -22.18 18.06 -39.76
CA SER A 78 -21.72 17.14 -40.82
C SER A 78 -20.44 17.41 -41.65
N HIS A 79 -19.70 16.30 -41.84
CA HIS A 79 -18.82 15.88 -42.96
C HIS A 79 -17.34 16.32 -43.03
N ASP A 80 -16.48 15.40 -42.58
CA ASP A 80 -15.65 14.48 -43.40
C ASP A 80 -14.67 15.01 -44.49
N ARG A 81 -13.51 14.32 -44.54
CA ARG A 81 -12.55 14.08 -45.65
C ARG A 81 -11.17 14.79 -45.72
N THR A 82 -10.15 13.94 -45.53
CA THR A 82 -9.00 13.59 -46.41
C THR A 82 -7.73 14.46 -46.52
N THR A 83 -6.62 13.88 -46.03
CA THR A 83 -5.29 13.63 -46.65
C THR A 83 -4.66 14.62 -47.64
N CYS A 84 -3.41 15.05 -47.41
CA CYS A 84 -2.16 14.49 -48.00
C CYS A 84 -0.93 15.46 -48.01
N SER A 85 0.21 14.95 -47.54
CA SER A 85 1.63 15.13 -47.96
C SER A 85 2.31 16.47 -48.32
N ARG A 86 3.43 16.71 -47.60
CA ARG A 86 4.82 17.04 -48.03
C ARG A 86 5.23 18.42 -48.63
N THR A 87 6.27 18.96 -47.95
CA THR A 87 7.51 19.64 -48.39
C THR A 87 7.66 21.18 -48.47
N SER A 88 8.74 21.63 -47.81
CA SER A 88 9.65 22.78 -48.02
C SER A 88 9.32 24.20 -47.52
N VAL A 89 10.25 24.68 -46.67
CA VAL A 89 10.58 26.02 -46.10
C VAL A 89 11.15 26.94 -47.21
N PRO A 90 11.16 28.32 -47.20
CA PRO A 90 11.40 29.28 -46.08
C PRO A 90 10.58 30.61 -46.05
N GLY A 91 10.55 31.29 -44.89
CA GLY A 91 10.24 32.73 -44.75
C GLY A 91 9.33 33.10 -43.56
N PRO A 92 9.42 34.32 -42.98
CA PRO A 92 9.37 34.52 -41.52
C PRO A 92 8.11 35.21 -40.92
N CYS A 93 7.94 35.00 -39.60
CA CYS A 93 7.23 35.81 -38.58
C CYS A 93 5.68 35.83 -38.53
N PRO A 94 5.04 36.10 -37.37
CA PRO A 94 5.09 35.35 -36.09
C PRO A 94 3.69 35.11 -35.47
N LEU A 95 3.57 34.11 -34.60
CA LEU A 95 2.39 33.81 -33.77
C LEU A 95 2.78 34.01 -32.30
N ALA A 96 1.95 34.71 -31.51
CA ALA A 96 1.48 34.32 -30.17
C ALA A 96 0.98 35.52 -29.33
N VAL A 97 -0.22 35.38 -28.78
CA VAL A 97 -0.88 36.19 -27.73
C VAL A 97 -1.63 35.12 -26.91
N VAL A 98 -1.53 34.90 -25.58
CA VAL A 98 -1.31 35.75 -24.40
C VAL A 98 -0.64 34.92 -23.27
N ARG A 99 0.29 35.52 -22.53
CA ARG A 99 0.46 35.32 -21.08
C ARG A 99 0.87 36.67 -20.46
N ALA A 100 0.26 36.97 -19.30
CA ALA A 100 0.73 37.88 -18.25
C ALA A 100 0.88 39.39 -18.57
N VAL A 101 -0.16 40.13 -18.17
CA VAL A 101 -0.14 41.27 -17.23
C VAL A 101 1.18 42.04 -17.09
N THR A 102 1.10 43.26 -17.63
CA THR A 102 1.88 44.48 -17.40
C THR A 102 1.83 44.97 -15.94
N GLU A 103 2.92 45.47 -15.38
CA GLU A 103 3.13 46.93 -15.17
C GLU A 103 4.41 47.27 -14.37
N VAL A 104 5.07 48.33 -14.85
CA VAL A 104 6.04 49.24 -14.20
C VAL A 104 7.47 48.73 -13.91
N GLU A 105 8.25 48.58 -14.98
CA GLU A 105 9.73 48.72 -14.93
C GLU A 105 10.20 49.67 -16.07
N ALA A 106 9.81 50.95 -15.97
CA ALA A 106 10.26 52.00 -16.87
C ALA A 106 10.29 53.38 -16.17
N MET A 107 11.02 53.49 -15.06
CA MET A 107 11.50 54.78 -14.61
C MET A 107 12.79 54.62 -13.81
N LEU A 108 13.91 54.98 -14.44
CA LEU A 108 15.25 55.15 -13.85
C LEU A 108 16.29 54.05 -14.16
N ARG A 109 16.56 53.87 -15.46
CA ARG A 109 17.95 53.83 -15.94
C ARG A 109 18.40 55.25 -16.27
N LEU A 110 18.97 55.95 -15.29
CA LEU A 110 19.99 56.97 -15.54
C LEU A 110 21.13 56.71 -14.54
N LEU A 111 22.36 56.75 -15.07
CA LEU A 111 23.66 56.57 -14.41
C LEU A 111 24.20 55.13 -14.33
N ARG A 112 24.76 54.69 -15.46
CA ARG A 112 25.91 53.76 -15.50
C ARG A 112 27.18 54.59 -15.62
N CYS A 113 28.17 54.32 -14.77
CA CYS A 113 29.58 54.39 -15.14
C CYS A 113 30.28 53.07 -14.77
N ARG A 114 31.15 52.65 -15.70
CA ARG A 114 31.79 51.33 -15.85
C ARG A 114 32.89 51.10 -14.80
N LEU A 115 33.24 49.83 -14.55
CA LEU A 115 34.59 49.23 -14.77
C LEU A 115 34.59 47.71 -14.43
N PRO A 116 35.52 46.90 -14.99
CA PRO A 116 35.35 45.45 -15.14
C PRO A 116 36.08 44.59 -14.09
N VAL A 117 35.58 43.36 -13.98
CA VAL A 117 36.12 42.21 -13.25
C VAL A 117 37.50 41.78 -13.77
N ARG A 118 38.43 41.48 -12.86
CA ARG A 118 39.57 40.58 -13.11
C ARG A 118 39.64 39.47 -12.05
N ARG A 119 39.60 38.23 -12.53
CA ARG A 119 39.84 36.97 -11.80
C ARG A 119 41.22 36.95 -11.13
N TYR A 120 41.32 36.41 -9.92
CA TYR A 120 42.44 35.54 -9.53
C TYR A 120 42.01 34.49 -8.50
N ARG A 121 42.66 33.34 -8.60
CA ARG A 121 42.39 32.02 -8.00
C ARG A 121 43.42 31.80 -6.89
N TRP A 122 43.01 31.44 -5.67
CA TRP A 122 43.87 30.95 -4.57
C TRP A 122 43.03 29.95 -3.76
N GLY A 123 43.47 28.74 -3.38
CA GLY A 123 44.83 28.26 -3.15
C GLY A 123 45.03 28.07 -1.65
N VAL A 124 44.77 26.86 -1.14
CA VAL A 124 44.98 26.45 0.26
C VAL A 124 46.47 26.53 0.63
N ARG A 125 46.82 27.16 1.77
CA ARG A 125 47.86 26.67 2.70
C ARG A 125 48.02 27.53 3.98
N ALA A 126 47.94 26.82 5.10
CA ALA A 126 48.85 26.76 6.25
C ALA A 126 49.23 28.03 7.05
N ALA A 127 49.18 27.83 8.37
CA ALA A 127 49.58 28.71 9.46
C ALA A 127 51.00 29.28 9.35
N SER A 128 51.16 30.48 9.89
CA SER A 128 52.43 31.00 10.41
C SER A 128 52.12 32.04 11.48
N GLU A 129 52.51 31.73 12.71
CA GLU A 129 52.58 32.66 13.83
C GLU A 129 53.58 33.79 13.51
N LYS A 130 53.19 35.03 13.77
CA LYS A 130 54.13 36.10 14.14
C LYS A 130 53.50 37.02 15.17
N ALA A 131 54.20 37.15 16.29
CA ALA A 131 53.83 37.97 17.43
C ALA A 131 54.07 39.47 17.21
N SER A 132 53.18 40.23 17.85
CA SER A 132 53.27 41.60 18.39
C SER A 132 53.64 42.78 17.49
N SER A 133 52.69 43.72 17.39
CA SER A 133 52.95 45.14 17.65
C SER A 133 51.67 45.83 18.12
N ASN A 134 51.76 46.52 19.25
CA ASN A 134 50.74 47.32 19.94
C ASN A 134 49.65 47.94 19.05
N GLU A 135 48.39 47.53 19.27
CA GLU A 135 47.21 48.30 18.86
C GLU A 135 46.59 49.04 20.05
N SER A 136 46.20 50.28 19.79
CA SER A 136 45.50 51.20 20.67
C SER A 136 44.14 50.65 21.14
N PRO A 137 43.67 51.00 22.36
CA PRO A 137 42.37 50.58 22.86
C PRO A 137 41.28 51.44 22.23
N GLY A 138 40.86 51.11 21.00
CA GLY A 138 39.92 51.98 20.29
C GLY A 138 39.36 51.44 18.98
N ASN A 139 38.88 50.18 18.96
CA ASN A 139 37.79 49.75 18.06
C ASN A 139 37.34 48.29 18.31
N ARG A 140 37.02 47.90 19.55
CA ARG A 140 36.27 46.64 19.74
C ARG A 140 34.86 46.86 19.20
N LYS A 141 34.49 46.14 18.14
CA LYS A 141 33.13 46.23 17.58
C LYS A 141 32.19 45.59 18.59
N TYR A 142 31.02 46.18 18.86
CA TYR A 142 29.99 45.58 19.74
C TYR A 142 29.65 44.13 19.37
N ARG A 143 29.81 43.76 18.10
CA ARG A 143 29.69 42.37 17.63
C ARG A 143 30.61 41.39 18.36
N ASP A 144 31.79 41.83 18.77
CA ASP A 144 32.80 41.01 19.43
C ASP A 144 32.49 40.79 20.92
N THR A 145 31.47 41.48 21.46
CA THR A 145 31.02 41.34 22.86
C THR A 145 29.74 40.53 23.02
N VAL A 146 29.09 40.09 21.92
CA VAL A 146 27.87 39.26 21.94
C VAL A 146 28.16 37.80 21.60
N LEU A 147 27.47 36.89 22.27
CA LEU A 147 27.60 35.43 22.14
C LEU A 147 26.80 34.90 20.94
N LEU A 148 27.28 35.18 19.74
CA LEU A 148 26.61 34.73 18.50
C LEU A 148 26.71 33.22 18.27
N PRO A 149 25.69 32.57 17.66
CA PRO A 149 25.69 31.13 17.42
C PRO A 149 26.86 30.69 16.52
N HIS A 150 27.58 29.64 16.93
CA HIS A 150 28.73 29.09 16.21
C HIS A 150 28.62 27.58 15.99
N THR A 151 28.57 27.14 14.72
CA THR A 151 28.58 25.71 14.35
C THR A 151 29.05 25.51 12.91
N ASP A 152 29.79 24.42 12.70
CA ASP A 152 30.21 23.93 11.38
C ASP A 152 29.11 23.13 10.67
N PHE A 153 27.95 22.93 11.31
CA PHE A 153 26.81 22.24 10.70
C PHE A 153 26.29 23.06 9.49
N PRO A 154 26.30 22.49 8.27
CA PRO A 154 26.00 23.24 7.07
C PRO A 154 24.49 23.47 6.89
N ILE A 155 24.13 24.69 6.48
CA ILE A 155 22.73 25.09 6.19
C ILE A 155 22.18 24.35 4.97
N ARG A 156 22.91 24.42 3.86
CA ARG A 156 22.62 23.77 2.59
C ARG A 156 23.87 23.08 2.08
N ARG A 157 23.69 21.96 1.39
CA ARG A 157 24.75 21.26 0.66
C ARG A 157 24.77 21.76 -0.79
N GLY A 158 25.94 21.76 -1.42
CA GLY A 158 26.07 22.12 -2.83
C GLY A 158 25.38 21.11 -3.76
N PRO A 159 25.11 21.48 -5.03
CA PRO A 159 24.51 20.56 -6.00
C PRO A 159 25.33 19.27 -6.16
N GLY A 160 24.72 18.12 -5.89
CA GLY A 160 25.36 16.80 -5.97
C GLY A 160 26.21 16.39 -4.76
N GLU A 161 26.39 17.26 -3.76
CA GLU A 161 27.11 16.91 -2.53
C GLU A 161 26.26 16.09 -1.55
N THR A 162 24.94 16.20 -1.62
CA THR A 162 24.01 15.49 -0.73
C THR A 162 24.20 13.97 -0.82
N ALA A 163 24.15 13.42 -2.03
CA ALA A 163 24.20 11.98 -2.24
C ALA A 163 25.55 11.35 -1.80
N SER A 164 26.66 12.03 -2.07
CA SER A 164 27.99 11.57 -1.65
C SER A 164 28.21 11.73 -0.14
N THR A 165 27.68 12.79 0.46
CA THR A 165 27.72 13.00 1.92
C THR A 165 26.93 11.92 2.65
N GLU A 166 25.70 11.65 2.20
CA GLU A 166 24.88 10.58 2.79
C GLU A 166 25.58 9.22 2.70
N LEU A 167 26.20 8.89 1.56
CA LEU A 167 26.93 7.65 1.40
C LEU A 167 28.09 7.55 2.40
N ARG A 168 28.90 8.62 2.51
CA ARG A 168 29.99 8.70 3.50
C ARG A 168 29.45 8.56 4.93
N LEU A 169 28.33 9.20 5.25
CA LEU A 169 27.67 9.08 6.56
C LEU A 169 27.20 7.65 6.85
N GLN A 170 26.67 6.93 5.84
CA GLN A 170 26.27 5.53 6.00
C GLN A 170 27.46 4.64 6.37
N GLU A 171 28.60 4.85 5.70
CA GLU A 171 29.84 4.12 5.94
C GLU A 171 30.42 4.43 7.33
N GLU A 172 30.62 5.72 7.64
CA GLU A 172 31.22 6.18 8.90
C GLU A 172 30.36 5.87 10.13
N SER A 173 29.03 5.93 10.00
CA SER A 173 28.09 5.70 11.11
C SER A 173 27.72 4.22 11.27
N GLY A 174 28.24 3.35 10.40
CA GLY A 174 28.09 1.90 10.47
C GLY A 174 26.65 1.42 10.26
N PHE A 175 25.97 1.90 9.22
CA PHE A 175 24.58 1.52 8.92
C PHE A 175 24.42 0.01 8.70
N LEU A 176 25.40 -0.63 8.05
CA LEU A 176 25.40 -2.09 7.81
C LEU A 176 25.59 -2.86 9.12
N GLN A 177 26.45 -2.37 10.02
CA GLN A 177 26.74 -3.01 11.29
C GLN A 177 25.64 -2.78 12.33
N LEU A 178 24.76 -1.79 12.12
CA LEU A 178 23.69 -1.43 13.05
C LEU A 178 22.75 -2.60 13.35
N TYR A 179 22.42 -3.42 12.34
CA TYR A 179 21.56 -4.58 12.52
C TYR A 179 22.22 -5.64 13.43
N ALA A 180 23.47 -6.02 13.14
CA ALA A 180 24.21 -6.99 13.95
C ALA A 180 24.37 -6.48 15.40
N TRP A 181 24.77 -5.22 15.56
CA TRP A 181 24.91 -4.57 16.87
C TRP A 181 23.62 -4.65 17.69
N GLN A 182 22.45 -4.35 17.10
CA GLN A 182 21.21 -4.38 17.87
C GLN A 182 20.79 -5.80 18.28
N ARG A 183 21.10 -6.82 17.47
CA ARG A 183 20.83 -8.24 17.82
C ARG A 183 21.61 -8.71 19.05
N GLU A 184 22.81 -8.15 19.29
CA GLU A 184 23.68 -8.50 20.42
C GLU A 184 23.26 -7.88 21.76
N ARG A 185 22.35 -6.89 21.75
CA ARG A 185 21.90 -6.20 22.97
C ARG A 185 21.31 -7.17 24.00
N LYS A 186 21.52 -6.95 25.30
CA LYS A 186 20.96 -7.81 26.37
C LYS A 186 19.51 -7.47 26.74
N THR A 187 18.60 -7.41 25.77
CA THR A 187 17.16 -7.19 26.00
C THR A 187 16.35 -8.46 25.68
N LYS A 188 15.26 -8.70 26.42
CA LYS A 188 14.33 -9.81 26.20
C LYS A 188 13.16 -9.46 25.29
N LYS A 189 12.96 -8.17 24.98
CA LYS A 189 11.87 -7.72 24.11
C LYS A 189 12.30 -7.88 22.66
N GLU A 190 11.54 -8.64 21.88
CA GLU A 190 11.76 -8.81 20.45
C GLU A 190 10.55 -8.28 19.68
N PHE A 191 10.83 -7.72 18.51
CA PHE A 191 9.86 -7.28 17.53
C PHE A 191 10.24 -7.92 16.19
N SER A 192 9.32 -8.68 15.60
CA SER A 192 9.55 -9.38 14.32
C SER A 192 8.69 -8.76 13.22
N LEU A 193 9.35 -8.22 12.20
CA LEU A 193 8.71 -7.82 10.95
C LEU A 193 9.14 -8.81 9.88
N HIS A 194 8.19 -9.58 9.35
CA HIS A 194 8.50 -10.51 8.26
C HIS A 194 8.42 -9.78 6.93
N ASP A 195 9.50 -9.85 6.17
CA ASP A 195 9.59 -9.19 4.87
C ASP A 195 8.89 -10.04 3.81
N GLY A 196 7.89 -9.47 3.12
CA GLY A 196 7.37 -10.07 1.90
C GLY A 196 8.45 -10.06 0.83
N PRO A 197 8.76 -11.22 0.22
CA PRO A 197 9.90 -11.31 -0.68
C PRO A 197 9.59 -10.60 -2.00
N PRO A 198 10.24 -9.48 -2.36
CA PRO A 198 10.14 -8.92 -3.70
C PRO A 198 10.57 -9.93 -4.75
N TYR A 199 9.97 -9.80 -5.91
CA TYR A 199 10.22 -10.69 -7.03
C TYR A 199 11.56 -10.34 -7.71
N ALA A 200 12.44 -11.32 -7.89
CA ALA A 200 13.80 -11.14 -8.42
C ALA A 200 13.83 -11.00 -9.95
N ASN A 201 13.02 -10.09 -10.53
CA ASN A 201 12.88 -9.98 -11.99
C ASN A 201 13.41 -8.70 -12.62
N GLY A 202 14.00 -7.77 -11.87
CA GLY A 202 14.51 -6.53 -12.45
C GLY A 202 14.74 -5.41 -11.45
N ASP A 203 14.84 -4.20 -11.97
CA ASP A 203 15.24 -3.04 -11.20
C ASP A 203 14.18 -2.62 -10.17
N PRO A 204 14.60 -2.13 -8.99
CA PRO A 204 13.72 -1.47 -8.04
C PRO A 204 12.98 -0.28 -8.67
N HIS A 205 11.83 0.05 -8.08
CA HIS A 205 11.02 1.19 -8.47
C HIS A 205 10.47 1.86 -7.21
N VAL A 206 9.84 3.02 -7.33
CA VAL A 206 9.32 3.79 -6.18
C VAL A 206 8.32 3.04 -5.31
N GLY A 207 7.53 2.10 -5.87
CA GLY A 207 6.72 1.17 -5.06
C GLY A 207 7.54 0.29 -4.11
N HIS A 208 8.74 -0.18 -4.52
CA HIS A 208 9.67 -0.88 -3.62
C HIS A 208 10.25 0.08 -2.57
N ALA A 209 10.57 1.32 -2.95
CA ALA A 209 11.06 2.33 -2.02
C ALA A 209 10.03 2.64 -0.92
N LEU A 210 8.77 2.89 -1.32
CA LEU A 210 7.64 3.06 -0.40
C LEU A 210 7.56 1.89 0.59
N ASN A 211 7.53 0.66 0.09
CA ASN A 211 7.42 -0.53 0.91
C ASN A 211 8.60 -0.70 1.90
N LYS A 212 9.83 -0.68 1.40
CA LYS A 212 11.03 -0.95 2.21
C LYS A 212 11.29 0.16 3.22
N ILE A 213 11.08 1.42 2.85
CA ILE A 213 11.28 2.55 3.76
C ILE A 213 10.26 2.52 4.91
N LEU A 214 8.99 2.19 4.66
CA LEU A 214 8.00 2.06 5.73
C LEU A 214 8.35 0.95 6.74
N LYS A 215 8.86 -0.19 6.24
CA LYS A 215 9.38 -1.28 7.08
C LYS A 215 10.56 -0.82 7.91
N ASP A 216 11.50 -0.09 7.32
CA ASP A 216 12.69 0.41 8.01
C ASP A 216 12.36 1.47 9.08
N ILE A 217 11.46 2.42 8.79
CA ILE A 217 10.97 3.40 9.77
C ILE A 217 10.38 2.65 10.99
N THR A 218 9.56 1.63 10.74
CA THR A 218 8.97 0.78 11.79
C THR A 218 10.05 0.08 12.61
N ASN A 219 11.01 -0.57 11.95
CA ASN A 219 12.10 -1.29 12.59
C ASN A 219 12.97 -0.37 13.45
N ARG A 220 13.39 0.78 12.92
CA ARG A 220 14.21 1.76 13.64
C ARG A 220 13.49 2.31 14.87
N PHE A 221 12.20 2.63 14.75
CA PHE A 221 11.38 3.05 15.89
C PHE A 221 11.38 2.00 17.02
N HIS A 222 11.08 0.74 16.70
CA HIS A 222 11.06 -0.35 17.70
C HIS A 222 12.46 -0.61 18.29
N MET A 223 13.51 -0.58 17.48
CA MET A 223 14.89 -0.72 17.94
C MET A 223 15.27 0.36 18.96
N MET A 224 15.02 1.64 18.62
CA MET A 224 15.29 2.77 19.52
C MET A 224 14.46 2.68 20.81
N ARG A 225 13.25 2.13 20.73
CA ARG A 225 12.36 1.86 21.88
C ARG A 225 12.84 0.74 22.81
N GLY A 226 13.92 0.04 22.47
CA GLY A 226 14.54 -0.99 23.30
C GLY A 226 14.23 -2.44 22.91
N TYR A 227 13.61 -2.67 21.75
CA TYR A 227 13.38 -4.01 21.21
C TYR A 227 14.61 -4.48 20.43
N LYS A 228 14.86 -5.80 20.44
CA LYS A 228 15.57 -6.45 19.33
C LYS A 228 14.63 -6.54 18.16
N VAL A 229 15.09 -6.13 16.98
CA VAL A 229 14.31 -6.28 15.76
C VAL A 229 14.81 -7.51 15.02
N SER A 230 13.89 -8.37 14.58
CA SER A 230 14.13 -9.42 13.60
C SER A 230 13.55 -8.96 12.27
N TYR A 231 14.42 -8.71 11.30
CA TYR A 231 14.04 -8.30 9.95
C TYR A 231 15.04 -8.88 8.97
N VAL A 232 14.62 -9.97 8.33
CA VAL A 232 15.41 -10.75 7.39
C VAL A 232 14.82 -10.51 5.99
N PRO A 233 15.54 -9.81 5.10
CA PRO A 233 15.07 -9.61 3.73
C PRO A 233 15.02 -10.94 2.98
N GLY A 234 14.10 -11.05 2.03
CA GLY A 234 14.13 -12.18 1.11
C GLY A 234 13.68 -11.86 -0.30
N TRP A 235 13.77 -12.85 -1.17
CA TRP A 235 13.44 -12.72 -2.59
C TRP A 235 12.67 -13.93 -3.09
N ASP A 236 11.68 -13.65 -3.92
CA ASP A 236 10.93 -14.65 -4.66
C ASP A 236 11.61 -14.84 -6.01
N CYS A 237 12.24 -16.00 -6.15
CA CYS A 237 13.19 -16.29 -7.21
C CYS A 237 12.64 -17.26 -8.26
N HIS A 238 11.46 -17.83 -8.08
CA HIS A 238 10.89 -18.84 -8.98
C HIS A 238 9.78 -18.30 -9.87
N GLY A 239 9.43 -19.04 -10.91
CA GLY A 239 8.22 -18.84 -11.71
C GLY A 239 8.38 -18.12 -13.04
N LEU A 240 7.24 -18.01 -13.71
CA LEU A 240 7.11 -17.59 -15.11
C LEU A 240 7.77 -16.23 -15.42
N PRO A 241 7.60 -15.16 -14.61
CA PRO A 241 8.20 -13.87 -14.95
C PRO A 241 9.73 -13.85 -15.01
N ILE A 242 10.43 -14.63 -14.18
CA ILE A 242 11.89 -14.76 -14.28
C ILE A 242 12.25 -15.58 -15.51
N GLU A 243 11.54 -16.69 -15.73
CA GLU A 243 11.78 -17.57 -16.89
C GLU A 243 11.64 -16.78 -18.21
N LEU A 244 10.54 -16.03 -18.40
CA LEU A 244 10.33 -15.23 -19.60
C LEU A 244 11.39 -14.16 -19.81
N LYS A 245 11.82 -13.45 -18.75
CA LYS A 245 12.86 -12.42 -18.88
C LYS A 245 14.24 -13.00 -19.14
N ALA A 246 14.56 -14.13 -18.49
CA ALA A 246 15.83 -14.82 -18.69
C ALA A 246 15.95 -15.40 -20.12
N LEU A 247 14.82 -15.78 -20.73
CA LEU A 247 14.78 -16.37 -22.06
C LEU A 247 14.46 -15.37 -23.18
N ALA A 248 14.07 -14.12 -22.87
CA ALA A 248 13.62 -13.14 -23.85
C ALA A 248 14.63 -12.85 -24.97
N GLU A 249 15.93 -12.91 -24.68
CA GLU A 249 17.00 -12.64 -25.64
C GLU A 249 17.28 -13.83 -26.59
N LEU A 250 16.71 -15.00 -26.33
CA LEU A 250 17.01 -16.26 -27.06
C LEU A 250 16.01 -16.58 -28.17
N GLY A 251 14.84 -15.92 -28.21
CA GLY A 251 13.83 -16.15 -29.25
C GLY A 251 13.40 -17.62 -29.35
N GLU A 252 13.39 -18.17 -30.56
CA GLU A 252 12.96 -19.56 -30.84
C GLU A 252 13.88 -20.62 -30.21
N GLU A 253 15.14 -20.30 -29.92
CA GLU A 253 16.05 -21.25 -29.25
C GLU A 253 15.56 -21.65 -27.86
N ALA A 254 14.74 -20.79 -27.22
CA ALA A 254 14.17 -21.06 -25.91
C ALA A 254 13.17 -22.25 -25.91
N GLU A 255 12.50 -22.53 -27.03
CA GLU A 255 11.47 -23.57 -27.11
C GLU A 255 12.04 -25.00 -27.05
N ASN A 256 13.32 -25.16 -27.39
CA ASN A 256 14.00 -26.46 -27.45
C ASN A 256 14.92 -26.73 -26.25
N MET A 257 14.94 -25.84 -25.25
CA MET A 257 15.82 -25.98 -24.10
C MET A 257 15.33 -27.05 -23.12
N SER A 258 16.26 -27.81 -22.54
CA SER A 258 15.95 -28.73 -21.46
C SER A 258 15.54 -27.98 -20.18
N PRO A 259 14.75 -28.59 -19.28
CA PRO A 259 14.40 -27.98 -17.99
C PRO A 259 15.63 -27.49 -17.21
N THR A 260 16.70 -28.29 -17.18
CA THR A 260 17.94 -27.94 -16.46
C THR A 260 18.60 -26.67 -17.01
N GLU A 261 18.61 -26.48 -18.33
CA GLU A 261 19.18 -25.28 -18.94
C GLU A 261 18.33 -24.03 -18.67
N ILE A 262 17.00 -24.17 -18.73
CA ILE A 262 16.05 -23.11 -18.38
C ILE A 262 16.27 -22.67 -16.92
N ARG A 263 16.33 -23.63 -16.01
CA ARG A 263 16.54 -23.39 -14.57
C ARG A 263 17.86 -22.68 -14.29
N ARG A 264 18.94 -23.10 -14.95
CA ARG A 264 20.25 -22.44 -14.83
C ARG A 264 20.21 -20.98 -15.28
N LYS A 265 19.61 -20.68 -16.45
CA LYS A 265 19.50 -19.30 -16.95
C LYS A 265 18.61 -18.44 -16.06
N ALA A 266 17.48 -19.00 -15.61
CA ALA A 266 16.56 -18.33 -14.70
C ALA A 266 17.22 -17.98 -13.36
N LYS A 267 17.97 -18.92 -12.76
CA LYS A 267 18.75 -18.68 -11.54
C LYS A 267 19.78 -17.56 -11.70
N MET A 268 20.59 -17.61 -12.77
CA MET A 268 21.59 -16.55 -13.05
C MET A 268 20.95 -15.16 -13.21
N PHE A 269 19.78 -15.10 -13.85
CA PHE A 269 19.03 -13.84 -13.99
C PHE A 269 18.51 -13.34 -12.62
N ALA A 270 17.94 -14.24 -11.81
CA ALA A 270 17.46 -13.92 -10.47
C ALA A 270 18.58 -13.40 -9.58
N GLU A 271 19.75 -14.05 -9.55
CA GLU A 271 20.93 -13.63 -8.79
C GLU A 271 21.38 -12.21 -9.17
N LYS A 272 21.45 -11.90 -10.47
CA LYS A 272 21.78 -10.55 -10.95
C LYS A 272 20.75 -9.50 -10.51
N ALA A 273 19.47 -9.84 -10.57
CA ALA A 273 18.40 -8.95 -10.13
C ALA A 273 18.45 -8.72 -8.61
N ILE A 274 18.70 -9.77 -7.82
CA ILE A 274 18.86 -9.71 -6.36
C ILE A 274 19.95 -8.73 -5.99
N GLU A 275 21.14 -8.84 -6.57
CA GLU A 275 22.27 -7.96 -6.23
C GLU A 275 21.97 -6.49 -6.51
N LYS A 276 21.32 -6.20 -7.64
CA LYS A 276 20.89 -4.83 -7.96
C LYS A 276 19.81 -4.32 -6.99
N GLN A 277 18.84 -5.15 -6.64
CA GLN A 277 17.80 -4.77 -5.67
C GLN A 277 18.37 -4.56 -4.27
N LYS A 278 19.21 -5.49 -3.80
CA LYS A 278 19.91 -5.45 -2.51
C LYS A 278 20.75 -4.18 -2.37
N SER A 279 21.58 -3.87 -3.38
CA SER A 279 22.41 -2.66 -3.37
C SER A 279 21.58 -1.37 -3.33
N SER A 280 20.46 -1.28 -4.05
CA SER A 280 19.53 -0.14 -3.93
C SER A 280 18.92 -0.04 -2.54
N PHE A 281 18.44 -1.16 -1.96
CA PHE A 281 17.84 -1.14 -0.63
C PHE A 281 18.85 -0.71 0.45
N ILE A 282 20.10 -1.17 0.35
CA ILE A 282 21.19 -0.70 1.22
C ILE A 282 21.40 0.82 1.04
N ARG A 283 21.45 1.31 -0.22
CA ARG A 283 21.63 2.74 -0.50
C ARG A 283 20.50 3.61 0.06
N TRP A 284 19.26 3.09 0.16
CA TRP A 284 18.14 3.79 0.79
C TRP A 284 18.24 3.87 2.33
N GLY A 285 19.31 3.31 2.91
CA GLY A 285 19.57 3.33 4.35
C GLY A 285 18.76 2.29 5.12
N ILE A 286 18.33 1.19 4.49
CA ILE A 286 17.51 0.16 5.13
C ILE A 286 18.37 -0.69 6.07
N MET A 287 17.95 -0.78 7.34
CA MET A 287 18.58 -1.63 8.36
C MET A 287 17.97 -3.03 8.33
N ALA A 288 18.77 -4.05 7.98
CA ALA A 288 18.30 -5.43 7.86
C ALA A 288 19.44 -6.46 8.04
N ASP A 289 19.07 -7.74 8.13
CA ASP A 289 20.03 -8.85 8.10
C ASP A 289 20.51 -9.14 6.67
N TRP A 290 21.43 -8.32 6.17
CA TRP A 290 21.94 -8.45 4.79
C TRP A 290 22.85 -9.67 4.57
N ASP A 291 23.33 -10.28 5.65
CA ASP A 291 24.22 -11.44 5.61
C ASP A 291 23.42 -12.76 5.58
N LYS A 292 22.19 -12.75 6.10
CA LYS A 292 21.31 -13.94 6.18
C LYS A 292 19.99 -13.76 5.43
N CYS A 293 20.02 -13.09 4.28
CA CYS A 293 18.88 -13.02 3.38
C CYS A 293 18.34 -14.42 3.03
N TYR A 294 17.04 -14.54 2.82
CA TYR A 294 16.43 -15.80 2.37
C TYR A 294 16.06 -15.75 0.88
N TYR A 295 16.29 -16.85 0.17
CA TYR A 295 15.95 -16.98 -1.25
C TYR A 295 15.05 -18.19 -1.45
N THR A 296 13.99 -18.07 -2.27
CA THR A 296 13.07 -19.21 -2.46
C THR A 296 13.71 -20.40 -3.17
N PHE A 297 14.83 -20.19 -3.91
CA PHE A 297 15.62 -21.27 -4.51
C PHE A 297 16.62 -21.93 -3.55
N ASP A 298 16.73 -21.47 -2.28
CA ASP A 298 17.70 -22.04 -1.37
C ASP A 298 17.30 -23.48 -1.01
N PRO A 299 18.23 -24.46 -1.06
CA PRO A 299 17.93 -25.87 -0.79
C PRO A 299 17.14 -26.12 0.50
N LYS A 300 17.47 -25.40 1.58
CA LYS A 300 16.78 -25.48 2.88
C LYS A 300 15.38 -24.87 2.83
N TYR A 301 15.17 -23.83 2.04
CA TYR A 301 13.86 -23.23 1.82
C TYR A 301 12.96 -24.19 1.06
N GLU A 302 13.45 -24.72 -0.06
CA GLU A 302 12.73 -25.67 -0.92
C GLU A 302 12.35 -26.94 -0.15
N ALA A 303 13.27 -27.52 0.63
CA ALA A 303 12.98 -28.68 1.47
C ALA A 303 11.90 -28.39 2.52
N LYS A 304 11.91 -27.19 3.13
CA LYS A 304 10.88 -26.76 4.09
C LYS A 304 9.53 -26.57 3.41
N GLN A 305 9.51 -26.00 2.21
CA GLN A 305 8.31 -25.85 1.41
C GLN A 305 7.68 -27.21 1.07
N LEU A 306 8.51 -28.20 0.70
CA LEU A 306 8.05 -29.57 0.44
C LEU A 306 7.48 -30.25 1.71
N ASP A 307 8.05 -29.99 2.90
CA ASP A 307 7.49 -30.47 4.17
C ASP A 307 6.09 -29.88 4.43
N ILE A 308 5.89 -28.59 4.14
CA ILE A 308 4.57 -27.94 4.27
C ILE A 308 3.58 -28.52 3.25
N PHE A 309 4.00 -28.70 2.01
CA PHE A 309 3.20 -29.36 0.98
C PHE A 309 2.75 -30.75 1.45
N TYR A 310 3.67 -31.59 1.94
CA TYR A 310 3.34 -32.92 2.43
C TYR A 310 2.37 -32.87 3.62
N LYS A 311 2.61 -31.99 4.61
CA LYS A 311 1.73 -31.82 5.77
C LYS A 311 0.31 -31.41 5.39
N MET A 312 0.17 -30.61 4.34
CA MET A 312 -1.15 -30.22 3.81
C MET A 312 -1.81 -31.36 3.04
N TYR A 313 -1.04 -32.12 2.25
CA TYR A 313 -1.51 -33.31 1.56
C TYR A 313 -2.00 -34.40 2.52
N ASP A 314 -1.20 -34.73 3.53
CA ASP A 314 -1.49 -35.75 4.55
C ASP A 314 -2.78 -35.45 5.33
N LYS A 315 -3.12 -34.17 5.51
CA LYS A 315 -4.38 -33.71 6.13
C LYS A 315 -5.57 -33.64 5.18
N GLY A 316 -5.41 -34.04 3.92
CA GLY A 316 -6.47 -33.96 2.90
C GLY A 316 -6.79 -32.53 2.43
N HIS A 317 -5.88 -31.57 2.64
CA HIS A 317 -6.05 -30.21 2.12
C HIS A 317 -5.56 -30.07 0.69
N ILE A 318 -4.64 -30.92 0.24
CA ILE A 318 -4.14 -30.95 -1.14
C ILE A 318 -4.66 -32.20 -1.84
N TYR A 319 -5.17 -32.04 -3.04
CA TYR A 319 -5.71 -33.12 -3.87
C TYR A 319 -5.44 -32.86 -5.35
N GLN A 320 -5.49 -33.92 -6.15
CA GLN A 320 -5.43 -33.82 -7.60
C GLN A 320 -6.84 -34.01 -8.17
N ASP A 321 -7.21 -33.21 -9.15
CA ASP A 321 -8.51 -33.32 -9.82
C ASP A 321 -8.44 -32.84 -11.27
N TYR A 322 -9.45 -33.21 -12.05
CA TYR A 322 -9.61 -32.78 -13.44
C TYR A 322 -10.68 -31.68 -13.51
N LYS A 323 -10.23 -30.42 -13.59
CA LYS A 323 -11.10 -29.22 -13.52
C LYS A 323 -10.75 -28.19 -14.57
N PRO A 324 -11.71 -27.35 -14.99
CA PRO A 324 -11.43 -26.17 -15.79
C PRO A 324 -10.51 -25.22 -15.03
N VAL A 325 -9.43 -24.84 -15.71
CA VAL A 325 -8.47 -23.84 -15.23
C VAL A 325 -8.28 -22.79 -16.31
N PHE A 326 -7.95 -21.58 -15.88
CA PHE A 326 -7.42 -20.57 -16.80
C PHE A 326 -6.11 -21.09 -17.36
N TRP A 327 -6.02 -21.12 -18.69
CA TRP A 327 -4.89 -21.65 -19.43
C TRP A 327 -4.44 -20.64 -20.47
N SER A 328 -3.15 -20.34 -20.49
CA SER A 328 -2.55 -19.50 -21.52
C SER A 328 -1.96 -20.39 -22.61
N PRO A 329 -2.56 -20.47 -23.82
CA PRO A 329 -1.97 -21.23 -24.93
C PRO A 329 -0.59 -20.69 -25.30
N SER A 330 -0.37 -19.39 -25.10
CA SER A 330 0.89 -18.72 -25.43
C SER A 330 2.05 -19.11 -24.52
N THR A 331 1.78 -19.48 -23.26
CA THR A 331 2.80 -19.89 -22.28
C THR A 331 2.67 -21.36 -21.87
N ARG A 332 1.71 -22.08 -22.44
CA ARG A 332 1.40 -23.51 -22.22
C ARG A 332 1.35 -23.89 -20.74
N THR A 333 0.70 -23.05 -19.93
CA THR A 333 0.56 -23.30 -18.48
C THR A 333 -0.79 -22.82 -17.96
N ALA A 334 -1.24 -23.48 -16.89
CA ALA A 334 -2.31 -22.97 -16.06
C ALA A 334 -1.88 -21.64 -15.40
N LEU A 335 -2.85 -20.73 -15.24
CA LEU A 335 -2.70 -19.44 -14.55
C LEU A 335 -3.64 -19.38 -13.35
N ALA A 336 -3.19 -18.80 -12.25
CA ALA A 336 -4.07 -18.38 -11.17
C ALA A 336 -4.84 -17.12 -11.57
N GLU A 337 -5.98 -16.87 -10.92
CA GLU A 337 -6.78 -15.66 -11.14
C GLU A 337 -5.97 -14.37 -10.89
N ALA A 338 -5.07 -14.39 -9.91
CA ALA A 338 -4.14 -13.29 -9.62
C ALA A 338 -3.13 -13.00 -10.76
N GLU A 339 -2.99 -13.92 -11.72
CA GLU A 339 -2.10 -13.84 -12.88
C GLU A 339 -2.85 -13.42 -14.17
N LEU A 340 -4.12 -13.00 -14.05
CA LEU A 340 -4.93 -12.52 -15.17
C LEU A 340 -4.98 -10.99 -15.20
N GLU A 341 -4.98 -10.42 -16.41
CA GLU A 341 -5.30 -9.02 -16.64
C GLU A 341 -6.51 -8.93 -17.56
N TYR A 342 -7.48 -8.08 -17.22
CA TYR A 342 -8.72 -7.97 -17.98
C TYR A 342 -8.65 -6.82 -18.98
N ASN A 343 -8.66 -7.15 -20.27
CA ASN A 343 -8.76 -6.17 -21.35
C ASN A 343 -10.24 -5.80 -21.56
N GLN A 344 -10.60 -4.53 -21.31
CA GLN A 344 -11.98 -4.02 -21.45
C GLN A 344 -12.42 -3.86 -22.91
N GLU A 345 -11.47 -3.78 -23.85
CA GLU A 345 -11.71 -3.51 -25.28
C GLU A 345 -11.55 -4.78 -26.13
N HIS A 346 -11.58 -5.97 -25.53
CA HIS A 346 -11.47 -7.22 -26.27
C HIS A 346 -12.71 -7.42 -27.17
N ILE A 347 -12.46 -7.72 -28.45
CA ILE A 347 -13.51 -7.96 -29.44
C ILE A 347 -13.66 -9.47 -29.64
N SER A 348 -14.80 -10.02 -29.23
CA SER A 348 -15.18 -11.41 -29.51
C SER A 348 -16.22 -11.47 -30.63
N ARG A 349 -16.24 -12.57 -31.38
CA ARG A 349 -17.30 -12.85 -32.36
C ARG A 349 -18.43 -13.59 -31.65
N SER A 350 -19.49 -12.87 -31.35
CA SER A 350 -20.65 -13.45 -30.69
C SER A 350 -21.66 -13.96 -31.71
N ILE A 351 -22.36 -15.03 -31.34
CA ILE A 351 -23.32 -15.70 -32.22
C ILE A 351 -24.64 -15.97 -31.51
N PHE A 352 -25.71 -15.98 -32.31
CA PHE A 352 -27.00 -16.56 -31.95
C PHE A 352 -27.17 -17.87 -32.71
N ALA A 353 -27.22 -18.98 -31.97
CA ALA A 353 -27.30 -20.32 -32.53
C ALA A 353 -28.61 -21.01 -32.12
N LYS A 354 -29.20 -21.75 -33.07
CA LYS A 354 -30.35 -22.63 -32.86
C LYS A 354 -29.87 -23.98 -32.38
N PHE A 355 -30.52 -24.50 -31.36
CA PHE A 355 -30.45 -25.91 -30.96
C PHE A 355 -31.82 -26.53 -31.23
N PRO A 356 -31.98 -27.33 -32.30
CA PRO A 356 -33.28 -27.89 -32.69
C PRO A 356 -33.85 -28.79 -31.59
N MET A 357 -35.14 -28.68 -31.30
CA MET A 357 -35.79 -29.53 -30.30
C MET A 357 -35.87 -30.98 -30.80
N HIS A 358 -35.30 -31.92 -30.04
CA HIS A 358 -35.41 -33.37 -30.31
C HIS A 358 -36.61 -33.97 -29.56
N LYS A 359 -36.72 -33.66 -28.27
CA LYS A 359 -37.79 -34.12 -27.38
C LYS A 359 -38.37 -32.93 -26.63
N ALA A 360 -39.64 -32.62 -26.88
CA ALA A 360 -40.34 -31.55 -26.19
C ALA A 360 -40.46 -31.85 -24.67
N PRO A 361 -40.35 -30.83 -23.80
CA PRO A 361 -40.68 -30.98 -22.39
C PRO A 361 -42.12 -31.48 -22.21
N PRO A 362 -42.40 -32.42 -21.29
CA PRO A 362 -43.73 -33.03 -21.16
C PRO A 362 -44.86 -32.02 -20.94
N LYS A 363 -44.60 -30.94 -20.20
CA LYS A 363 -45.58 -29.89 -19.91
C LYS A 363 -45.84 -28.96 -21.09
N LEU A 364 -44.92 -28.90 -22.06
CA LEU A 364 -45.05 -28.06 -23.25
C LEU A 364 -45.46 -28.86 -24.49
N ALA A 365 -45.62 -30.17 -24.37
CA ALA A 365 -45.95 -31.06 -25.49
C ALA A 365 -47.28 -30.71 -26.19
N SER A 366 -48.26 -30.15 -25.47
CA SER A 366 -49.52 -29.69 -26.08
C SER A 366 -49.39 -28.38 -26.87
N ILE A 367 -48.35 -27.59 -26.60
CA ILE A 367 -48.07 -26.31 -27.26
C ILE A 367 -47.13 -26.56 -28.45
N ILE A 368 -46.18 -27.48 -28.30
CA ILE A 368 -45.25 -27.95 -29.33
C ILE A 368 -45.93 -29.12 -30.06
N ASP A 369 -46.91 -28.81 -30.89
CA ASP A 369 -47.75 -29.77 -31.62
C ASP A 369 -47.03 -30.47 -32.80
N GLY A 370 -45.75 -30.16 -33.02
CA GLY A 370 -44.92 -30.71 -34.11
C GLY A 370 -45.19 -30.10 -35.49
N SER A 371 -46.10 -29.14 -35.61
CA SER A 371 -46.46 -28.50 -36.89
C SER A 371 -45.42 -27.48 -37.38
N SER A 372 -44.60 -26.93 -36.47
CA SER A 372 -43.53 -25.97 -36.76
C SER A 372 -42.22 -26.43 -36.11
N ALA A 373 -41.08 -26.19 -36.77
CA ALA A 373 -39.78 -26.48 -36.19
C ALA A 373 -39.51 -25.55 -34.99
N VAL A 374 -39.34 -26.15 -33.80
CA VAL A 374 -39.02 -25.45 -32.56
C VAL A 374 -37.54 -25.60 -32.25
N SER A 375 -36.86 -24.50 -31.92
CA SER A 375 -35.47 -24.50 -31.48
C SER A 375 -35.27 -23.65 -30.24
N THR A 376 -34.39 -24.08 -29.33
CA THR A 376 -33.89 -23.20 -28.27
C THR A 376 -32.83 -22.26 -28.85
N LEU A 377 -32.89 -20.97 -28.50
CA LEU A 377 -31.88 -20.01 -28.91
C LEU A 377 -30.82 -19.83 -27.83
N VAL A 378 -29.56 -20.02 -28.22
CA VAL A 378 -28.39 -19.77 -27.38
C VAL A 378 -27.63 -18.58 -27.93
N TRP A 379 -27.06 -17.79 -27.02
CA TRP A 379 -26.06 -16.78 -27.35
C TRP A 379 -24.72 -17.13 -26.70
N THR A 380 -23.61 -16.96 -27.43
CA THR A 380 -22.26 -17.12 -26.87
C THR A 380 -21.25 -16.20 -27.55
N THR A 381 -20.25 -15.74 -26.80
CA THR A 381 -19.07 -15.01 -27.30
C THR A 381 -17.91 -15.93 -27.67
N GLN A 382 -18.04 -17.25 -27.42
CA GLN A 382 -17.00 -18.25 -27.66
C GLN A 382 -17.54 -19.39 -28.55
N PRO A 383 -17.81 -19.15 -29.84
CA PRO A 383 -18.32 -20.18 -30.77
C PRO A 383 -17.52 -21.48 -30.72
N TRP A 384 -16.20 -21.43 -30.61
CA TRP A 384 -15.31 -22.59 -30.53
C TRP A 384 -15.64 -23.59 -29.41
N THR A 385 -16.42 -23.19 -28.39
CA THR A 385 -16.86 -24.08 -27.30
C THR A 385 -18.09 -24.93 -27.64
N ILE A 386 -18.83 -24.59 -28.71
CA ILE A 386 -20.05 -25.32 -29.10
C ILE A 386 -19.81 -26.82 -29.33
N PRO A 387 -18.75 -27.27 -30.04
CA PRO A 387 -18.48 -28.70 -30.21
C PRO A 387 -18.35 -29.50 -28.91
N ALA A 388 -18.06 -28.83 -27.79
CA ALA A 388 -17.95 -29.43 -26.46
C ALA A 388 -19.25 -29.33 -25.64
N ASN A 389 -20.37 -28.90 -26.24
CA ASN A 389 -21.64 -28.75 -25.56
C ASN A 389 -22.18 -30.10 -25.05
N GLN A 390 -22.66 -30.11 -23.80
CA GLN A 390 -23.26 -31.28 -23.14
C GLN A 390 -24.67 -31.01 -22.59
N ALA A 391 -25.10 -29.75 -22.51
CA ALA A 391 -26.43 -29.37 -22.02
C ALA A 391 -26.78 -27.92 -22.42
N ILE A 392 -28.05 -27.54 -22.23
CA ILE A 392 -28.48 -26.14 -22.27
C ILE A 392 -29.14 -25.82 -20.93
N CYS A 393 -28.59 -24.83 -20.23
CA CYS A 393 -29.05 -24.43 -18.92
C CYS A 393 -30.12 -23.32 -18.96
N TYR A 394 -31.08 -23.42 -18.05
CA TYR A 394 -32.15 -22.43 -17.84
C TYR A 394 -32.32 -22.11 -16.34
N MET A 395 -32.94 -20.98 -16.02
CA MET A 395 -33.27 -20.60 -14.64
C MET A 395 -34.70 -21.05 -14.30
N PRO A 396 -34.93 -21.90 -13.27
CA PRO A 396 -36.24 -22.49 -13.00
C PRO A 396 -37.38 -21.49 -12.78
N ASP A 397 -37.12 -20.42 -12.03
CA ASP A 397 -38.16 -19.48 -11.57
C ASP A 397 -38.44 -18.34 -12.57
N THR A 398 -37.64 -18.24 -13.62
CA THR A 398 -37.76 -17.21 -14.66
C THR A 398 -38.84 -17.58 -15.68
N GLU A 399 -39.44 -16.57 -16.32
CA GLU A 399 -40.41 -16.77 -17.38
C GLU A 399 -39.73 -16.88 -18.76
N TYR A 400 -40.19 -17.85 -19.53
CA TYR A 400 -39.74 -18.13 -20.89
C TYR A 400 -40.92 -18.10 -21.85
N ALA A 401 -40.62 -17.95 -23.14
CA ALA A 401 -41.64 -17.89 -24.18
C ALA A 401 -41.28 -18.78 -25.37
N ILE A 402 -42.32 -19.29 -26.03
CA ILE A 402 -42.23 -19.75 -27.43
C ILE A 402 -42.62 -18.57 -28.30
N ALA A 403 -41.69 -18.07 -29.12
CA ALA A 403 -41.93 -16.95 -30.01
C ALA A 403 -41.73 -17.34 -31.47
N LYS A 404 -42.67 -16.98 -32.33
CA LYS A 404 -42.61 -17.19 -33.77
C LYS A 404 -41.83 -16.06 -34.45
N CYS A 405 -40.83 -16.41 -35.24
CA CYS A 405 -40.13 -15.46 -36.08
C CYS A 405 -40.99 -15.06 -37.28
N ALA A 406 -41.24 -13.76 -37.45
CA ALA A 406 -42.07 -13.24 -38.54
C ALA A 406 -41.48 -13.54 -39.93
N ASN A 407 -40.15 -13.55 -40.05
CA ASN A 407 -39.47 -13.70 -41.35
C ASN A 407 -39.41 -15.15 -41.83
N THR A 408 -39.22 -16.11 -40.92
CA THR A 408 -38.99 -17.53 -41.25
C THR A 408 -40.18 -18.42 -40.91
N GLY A 409 -41.06 -17.98 -40.01
CA GLY A 409 -42.12 -18.81 -39.44
C GLY A 409 -41.65 -19.84 -38.41
N GLU A 410 -40.34 -19.99 -38.18
CA GLU A 410 -39.76 -20.88 -37.16
C GLU A 410 -40.12 -20.41 -35.74
N GLN A 411 -40.15 -21.35 -34.80
CA GLN A 411 -40.47 -21.06 -33.40
C GLN A 411 -39.22 -21.18 -32.53
N TYR A 412 -39.03 -20.20 -31.66
CA TYR A 412 -37.86 -20.06 -30.81
C TYR A 412 -38.23 -20.04 -29.33
N ILE A 413 -37.48 -20.78 -28.53
CA ILE A 413 -37.56 -20.71 -27.07
C ILE A 413 -36.44 -19.81 -26.57
N LEU A 414 -36.82 -18.80 -25.78
CA LEU A 414 -35.93 -17.85 -25.11
C LEU A 414 -36.65 -17.21 -23.91
N ALA A 415 -35.90 -16.57 -23.01
CA ALA A 415 -36.49 -15.87 -21.87
C ALA A 415 -37.37 -14.70 -22.32
N THR A 416 -38.51 -14.49 -21.67
CA THR A 416 -39.49 -13.45 -22.04
C THR A 416 -38.83 -12.06 -22.08
N ASP A 417 -38.02 -11.75 -21.08
CA ASP A 417 -37.29 -10.48 -20.96
C ASP A 417 -36.26 -10.23 -22.08
N ARG A 418 -35.86 -11.28 -22.81
CA ARG A 418 -34.86 -11.20 -23.88
C ARG A 418 -35.45 -11.08 -25.27
N ILE A 419 -36.77 -11.20 -25.42
CA ILE A 419 -37.43 -11.25 -26.74
C ILE A 419 -37.15 -9.97 -27.54
N GLU A 420 -37.42 -8.79 -26.98
CA GLU A 420 -37.26 -7.53 -27.69
C GLU A 420 -35.80 -7.31 -28.10
N SER A 421 -34.85 -7.51 -27.17
CA SER A 421 -33.42 -7.37 -27.45
C SER A 421 -32.92 -8.35 -28.51
N THR A 422 -33.39 -9.60 -28.48
CA THR A 422 -33.01 -10.64 -29.44
C THR A 422 -33.62 -10.34 -30.80
N ALA A 423 -34.88 -9.92 -30.85
CA ALA A 423 -35.56 -9.50 -32.08
C ALA A 423 -34.82 -8.34 -32.76
N LEU A 424 -34.39 -7.34 -31.97
CA LEU A 424 -33.59 -6.21 -32.46
C LEU A 424 -32.24 -6.66 -33.03
N SER A 425 -31.47 -7.49 -32.30
CA SER A 425 -30.18 -8.02 -32.79
C SER A 425 -30.31 -8.86 -34.06
N LEU A 426 -31.39 -9.65 -34.17
CA LEU A 426 -31.68 -10.46 -35.34
C LEU A 426 -32.29 -9.66 -36.51
N GLY A 427 -32.71 -8.41 -36.29
CA GLY A 427 -33.40 -7.61 -37.31
C GLY A 427 -34.75 -8.19 -37.73
N THR A 428 -35.48 -8.79 -36.79
CA THR A 428 -36.78 -9.45 -37.05
C THR A 428 -37.80 -9.10 -35.96
N GLN A 429 -39.03 -9.59 -36.11
CA GLN A 429 -40.05 -9.55 -35.06
C GLN A 429 -40.28 -10.97 -34.52
N LEU A 430 -40.32 -11.08 -33.20
CA LEU A 430 -40.62 -12.33 -32.49
C LEU A 430 -42.00 -12.19 -31.83
N GLN A 431 -43.00 -12.87 -32.41
CA GLN A 431 -44.36 -12.86 -31.89
C GLN A 431 -44.52 -13.96 -30.83
N VAL A 432 -44.81 -13.58 -29.59
CA VAL A 432 -45.05 -14.54 -28.50
C VAL A 432 -46.30 -15.38 -28.78
N ILE A 433 -46.13 -16.70 -28.81
CA ILE A 433 -47.23 -17.68 -28.93
C ILE A 433 -47.73 -18.03 -27.53
N SER A 434 -46.80 -18.32 -26.61
CA SER A 434 -47.11 -18.71 -25.23
C SER A 434 -45.94 -18.36 -24.31
N THR A 435 -46.24 -18.16 -23.03
CA THR A 435 -45.26 -18.01 -21.96
C THR A 435 -45.44 -19.12 -20.92
N PHE A 436 -44.36 -19.47 -20.23
CA PHE A 436 -44.31 -20.54 -19.24
C PHE A 436 -43.13 -20.32 -18.27
N LYS A 437 -43.09 -21.08 -17.18
CA LYS A 437 -41.98 -21.00 -16.21
C LYS A 437 -40.82 -21.88 -16.64
N GLY A 438 -39.59 -21.51 -16.28
CA GLY A 438 -38.39 -22.29 -16.58
C GLY A 438 -38.50 -23.74 -16.12
N LEU A 439 -39.11 -24.00 -14.96
CA LEU A 439 -39.45 -25.36 -14.47
C LEU A 439 -40.21 -26.23 -15.48
N ASP A 440 -40.90 -25.64 -16.45
CA ASP A 440 -41.66 -26.36 -17.46
C ASP A 440 -40.78 -26.84 -18.64
N LEU A 441 -39.51 -26.43 -18.69
CA LEU A 441 -38.49 -26.94 -19.63
C LEU A 441 -37.90 -28.30 -19.20
N GLU A 442 -38.21 -28.77 -18.00
CA GLU A 442 -37.69 -30.03 -17.46
C GLU A 442 -38.02 -31.23 -18.37
N GLY A 443 -37.01 -32.09 -18.60
CA GLY A 443 -37.14 -33.27 -19.45
C GLY A 443 -37.06 -33.02 -20.96
N GLY A 444 -36.89 -31.76 -21.39
CA GLY A 444 -36.61 -31.40 -22.78
C GLY A 444 -35.20 -31.79 -23.23
N ILE A 445 -35.05 -32.10 -24.52
CA ILE A 445 -33.77 -32.47 -25.13
C ILE A 445 -33.67 -31.81 -26.51
N CYS A 446 -32.54 -31.17 -26.78
CA CYS A 446 -32.23 -30.61 -28.10
C CYS A 446 -31.21 -31.47 -28.84
N LEU A 447 -31.19 -31.36 -30.17
CA LEU A 447 -30.10 -31.85 -31.01
C LEU A 447 -28.93 -30.86 -30.97
N HIS A 448 -27.73 -31.39 -30.92
CA HIS A 448 -26.51 -30.60 -31.09
C HIS A 448 -26.44 -30.05 -32.53
N PRO A 449 -26.14 -28.75 -32.73
CA PRO A 449 -26.30 -28.12 -34.04
C PRO A 449 -25.23 -28.54 -35.06
N THR A 450 -24.04 -28.96 -34.62
CA THR A 450 -22.91 -29.28 -35.50
C THR A 450 -22.44 -30.73 -35.44
N ILE A 451 -22.97 -31.55 -34.54
CA ILE A 451 -22.54 -32.94 -34.34
C ILE A 451 -23.78 -33.81 -34.45
N ALA A 452 -23.83 -34.64 -35.49
CA ALA A 452 -24.96 -35.54 -35.73
C ALA A 452 -25.22 -36.44 -34.51
N ASP A 453 -26.50 -36.67 -34.21
CA ASP A 453 -27.00 -37.56 -33.16
C ASP A 453 -26.58 -37.24 -31.70
N ARG A 454 -25.80 -36.18 -31.47
CA ARG A 454 -25.49 -35.72 -30.11
C ARG A 454 -26.69 -34.98 -29.52
N LEU A 455 -27.06 -35.35 -28.30
CA LEU A 455 -28.20 -34.80 -27.57
C LEU A 455 -27.73 -33.84 -26.48
N SER A 456 -28.42 -32.71 -26.36
CA SER A 456 -28.19 -31.67 -25.35
C SER A 456 -29.42 -31.53 -24.46
N PRO A 457 -29.46 -32.14 -23.26
CA PRO A 457 -30.58 -32.01 -22.32
C PRO A 457 -30.73 -30.57 -21.82
N LEU A 458 -31.97 -30.18 -21.52
CA LEU A 458 -32.28 -28.94 -20.83
C LEU A 458 -32.17 -29.14 -19.31
N LEU A 459 -31.30 -28.36 -18.65
CA LEU A 459 -31.02 -28.50 -17.23
C LEU A 459 -31.25 -27.20 -16.43
N PRO A 460 -31.74 -27.28 -15.19
CA PRO A 460 -31.87 -26.11 -14.34
C PRO A 460 -30.50 -25.67 -13.80
N ALA A 461 -30.19 -24.37 -13.84
CA ALA A 461 -28.96 -23.83 -13.26
C ALA A 461 -29.12 -22.38 -12.75
N ASN A 462 -28.56 -22.12 -11.57
CA ASN A 462 -28.68 -20.81 -10.89
C ASN A 462 -27.74 -19.72 -11.43
N HIS A 463 -26.72 -20.09 -12.22
CA HIS A 463 -25.77 -19.14 -12.78
C HIS A 463 -26.31 -18.41 -14.03
N VAL A 464 -27.42 -18.89 -14.60
CA VAL A 464 -28.05 -18.27 -15.78
C VAL A 464 -28.64 -16.92 -15.39
N THR A 465 -28.34 -15.86 -16.14
CA THR A 465 -28.87 -14.51 -15.87
C THR A 465 -29.63 -13.96 -17.07
N MET A 466 -30.55 -13.04 -16.83
CA MET A 466 -31.30 -12.33 -17.90
C MET A 466 -30.61 -11.04 -18.36
N ALA A 467 -29.39 -10.77 -17.86
CA ALA A 467 -28.66 -9.55 -18.18
C ALA A 467 -28.18 -9.51 -19.64
N LYS A 468 -27.77 -10.66 -20.21
CA LYS A 468 -27.19 -10.78 -21.55
C LYS A 468 -27.63 -12.07 -22.24
N GLY A 469 -27.53 -12.11 -23.57
CA GLY A 469 -27.88 -13.28 -24.38
C GLY A 469 -29.39 -13.53 -24.48
N THR A 470 -29.79 -14.81 -24.42
CA THR A 470 -31.16 -15.28 -24.67
C THR A 470 -31.87 -15.84 -23.43
N GLY A 471 -31.18 -15.92 -22.29
CA GLY A 471 -31.67 -16.58 -21.08
C GLY A 471 -31.58 -18.11 -21.12
N LEU A 472 -30.99 -18.68 -22.18
CA LEU A 472 -30.61 -20.09 -22.30
C LEU A 472 -29.10 -20.16 -22.62
N VAL A 473 -28.36 -20.88 -21.79
CA VAL A 473 -26.89 -20.91 -21.83
C VAL A 473 -26.46 -22.30 -22.27
N HIS A 474 -25.72 -22.39 -23.37
CA HIS A 474 -25.10 -23.67 -23.73
C HIS A 474 -23.96 -23.97 -22.74
N THR A 475 -23.84 -25.23 -22.35
CA THR A 475 -22.92 -25.67 -21.31
C THR A 475 -21.84 -26.57 -21.91
N ALA A 476 -20.59 -26.13 -21.84
CA ALA A 476 -19.40 -26.85 -22.27
C ALA A 476 -18.50 -27.10 -21.05
N PRO A 477 -18.69 -28.22 -20.31
CA PRO A 477 -18.10 -28.41 -18.98
C PRO A 477 -16.58 -28.29 -18.88
N ALA A 478 -15.85 -28.62 -19.95
CA ALA A 478 -14.40 -28.50 -19.97
C ALA A 478 -13.92 -27.04 -20.12
N HIS A 479 -14.79 -26.10 -20.48
CA HIS A 479 -14.43 -24.74 -20.89
C HIS A 479 -15.15 -23.63 -20.10
N GLY A 480 -15.89 -23.98 -19.04
CA GLY A 480 -16.54 -23.03 -18.12
C GLY A 480 -16.51 -23.54 -16.68
N ILE A 481 -16.25 -22.64 -15.72
CA ILE A 481 -16.20 -23.00 -14.29
C ILE A 481 -17.61 -23.31 -13.78
N GLU A 482 -18.57 -22.46 -14.12
CA GLU A 482 -19.99 -22.66 -13.81
C GLU A 482 -20.54 -23.89 -14.55
N ASP A 483 -20.12 -24.10 -15.79
CA ASP A 483 -20.50 -25.26 -16.62
C ASP A 483 -20.05 -26.58 -15.99
N TYR A 484 -18.81 -26.61 -15.47
CA TYR A 484 -18.30 -27.76 -14.73
C TYR A 484 -19.08 -28.03 -13.45
N SER A 485 -19.53 -26.98 -12.74
CA SER A 485 -20.39 -27.14 -11.58
C SER A 485 -21.69 -27.85 -11.96
N VAL A 486 -22.35 -27.44 -13.05
CA VAL A 486 -23.55 -28.12 -13.56
C VAL A 486 -23.25 -29.57 -13.93
N ALA A 487 -22.14 -29.81 -14.64
CA ALA A 487 -21.72 -31.15 -15.02
C ALA A 487 -21.46 -32.06 -13.82
N SER A 488 -20.87 -31.54 -12.76
CA SER A 488 -20.64 -32.28 -11.51
C SER A 488 -21.96 -32.69 -10.85
N HIS A 489 -22.95 -31.78 -10.78
CA HIS A 489 -24.27 -32.06 -10.18
C HIS A 489 -25.09 -33.06 -11.01
N HIS A 490 -25.05 -32.94 -12.34
CA HIS A 490 -25.85 -33.75 -13.25
C HIS A 490 -25.09 -34.93 -13.89
N LYS A 491 -23.83 -35.16 -13.49
CA LYS A 491 -22.94 -36.22 -13.99
C LYS A 491 -22.74 -36.18 -15.51
N LEU A 492 -22.53 -34.99 -16.07
CA LEU A 492 -22.24 -34.81 -17.50
C LEU A 492 -20.76 -35.13 -17.81
N PRO A 493 -20.44 -35.58 -19.04
CA PRO A 493 -19.05 -35.72 -19.48
C PRO A 493 -18.30 -34.38 -19.48
N VAL A 494 -16.99 -34.42 -19.22
CA VAL A 494 -16.10 -33.24 -19.16
C VAL A 494 -14.96 -33.40 -20.18
N ASP A 495 -15.27 -33.91 -21.37
CA ASP A 495 -14.25 -34.15 -22.40
C ASP A 495 -13.65 -32.82 -22.88
N CYS A 496 -12.33 -32.65 -22.73
CA CYS A 496 -11.63 -31.49 -23.26
C CYS A 496 -11.16 -31.76 -24.69
N LEU A 497 -11.76 -31.05 -25.65
CA LEU A 497 -11.43 -31.19 -27.06
C LEU A 497 -10.23 -30.34 -27.50
N VAL A 498 -9.56 -29.65 -26.56
CA VAL A 498 -8.51 -28.67 -26.81
C VAL A 498 -7.22 -29.07 -26.10
N ASP A 499 -6.11 -29.04 -26.85
CA ASP A 499 -4.78 -29.36 -26.36
C ASP A 499 -4.10 -28.21 -25.59
N GLU A 500 -2.86 -28.42 -25.17
CA GLU A 500 -2.06 -27.44 -24.42
C GLU A 500 -1.64 -26.22 -25.24
N SER A 501 -1.57 -26.34 -26.56
CA SER A 501 -1.25 -25.24 -27.47
C SER A 501 -2.48 -24.44 -27.89
N GLY A 502 -3.67 -24.78 -27.36
CA GLY A 502 -4.92 -24.13 -27.73
C GLY A 502 -5.42 -24.53 -29.12
N HIS A 503 -5.09 -25.73 -29.58
CA HIS A 503 -5.59 -26.31 -30.82
C HIS A 503 -6.60 -27.42 -30.51
N PHE A 504 -7.55 -27.65 -31.42
CA PHE A 504 -8.45 -28.77 -31.30
C PHE A 504 -7.72 -30.12 -31.48
N THR A 505 -8.03 -31.05 -30.60
CA THR A 505 -7.55 -32.44 -30.67
C THR A 505 -8.29 -33.23 -31.75
N THR A 506 -7.80 -34.42 -32.10
CA THR A 506 -8.48 -35.36 -33.00
C THR A 506 -9.92 -35.68 -32.56
N GLY A 507 -10.20 -35.66 -31.25
CA GLY A 507 -11.54 -35.89 -30.70
C GLY A 507 -12.59 -34.85 -31.11
N ALA A 508 -12.17 -33.67 -31.59
CA ALA A 508 -13.07 -32.64 -32.09
C ALA A 508 -13.63 -32.94 -33.49
N GLY A 509 -13.08 -33.94 -34.19
CA GLY A 509 -13.41 -34.31 -35.56
C GLY A 509 -12.46 -33.71 -36.60
N ALA A 510 -12.41 -34.34 -37.78
CA ALA A 510 -11.44 -34.04 -38.83
C ALA A 510 -11.51 -32.60 -39.38
N GLU A 511 -12.67 -31.94 -39.28
CA GLU A 511 -12.83 -30.55 -39.72
C GLU A 511 -12.16 -29.54 -38.78
N LEU A 512 -12.01 -29.89 -37.49
CA LEU A 512 -11.48 -29.00 -36.45
C LEU A 512 -10.07 -29.37 -36.02
N GLU A 513 -9.67 -30.63 -36.15
CA GLU A 513 -8.36 -31.14 -35.74
C GLU A 513 -7.20 -30.22 -36.17
N ASN A 514 -6.30 -29.92 -35.22
CA ASN A 514 -5.13 -29.06 -35.38
C ASN A 514 -5.42 -27.59 -35.76
N LYS A 515 -6.66 -27.11 -35.60
CA LYS A 515 -6.99 -25.67 -35.76
C LYS A 515 -6.95 -24.94 -34.42
N ALA A 516 -6.42 -23.71 -34.40
CA ALA A 516 -6.32 -22.92 -33.17
C ALA A 516 -7.70 -22.35 -32.78
N VAL A 517 -8.10 -22.60 -31.53
CA VAL A 517 -9.49 -22.35 -31.07
C VAL A 517 -9.88 -20.88 -31.06
N LEU A 518 -8.92 -19.95 -30.91
CA LEU A 518 -9.18 -18.51 -30.89
C LEU A 518 -9.18 -17.87 -32.28
N THR A 519 -8.79 -18.61 -33.32
CA THR A 519 -8.62 -18.10 -34.69
C THR A 519 -9.42 -18.92 -35.70
N ASP A 520 -8.75 -19.66 -36.57
CA ASP A 520 -9.27 -20.54 -37.61
C ASP A 520 -10.20 -21.64 -37.07
N GLY A 521 -9.98 -22.13 -35.85
CA GLY A 521 -10.90 -23.05 -35.18
C GLY A 521 -12.26 -22.40 -34.91
N ASN A 522 -12.27 -21.18 -34.38
CA ASN A 522 -13.52 -20.43 -34.13
C ASN A 522 -14.28 -20.14 -35.43
N GLU A 523 -13.56 -19.73 -36.48
CA GLU A 523 -14.14 -19.52 -37.81
C GLU A 523 -14.76 -20.80 -38.36
N THR A 524 -14.05 -21.94 -38.25
CA THR A 524 -14.56 -23.23 -38.72
C THR A 524 -15.86 -23.62 -38.02
N VAL A 525 -15.95 -23.43 -36.70
CA VAL A 525 -17.20 -23.74 -35.97
C VAL A 525 -18.36 -22.86 -36.44
N ILE A 526 -18.12 -21.58 -36.73
CA ILE A 526 -19.14 -20.68 -37.29
C ILE A 526 -19.59 -21.19 -38.68
N GLN A 527 -18.66 -21.65 -39.51
CA GLN A 527 -18.98 -22.25 -40.81
C GLN A 527 -19.79 -23.55 -40.69
N MET A 528 -19.49 -24.40 -39.71
CA MET A 528 -20.28 -25.61 -39.40
C MET A 528 -21.71 -25.26 -38.99
N LEU A 529 -21.88 -24.21 -38.17
CA LEU A 529 -23.20 -23.70 -37.78
C LEU A 529 -23.98 -23.11 -38.97
N HIS A 530 -23.28 -22.46 -39.90
CA HIS A 530 -23.88 -21.97 -41.14
C HIS A 530 -24.30 -23.13 -42.05
N ALA A 531 -23.46 -24.14 -42.23
CA ALA A 531 -23.74 -25.33 -43.04
C ALA A 531 -24.94 -26.12 -42.52
N SER A 532 -25.09 -26.22 -41.19
CA SER A 532 -26.25 -26.84 -40.53
C SER A 532 -27.49 -25.95 -40.46
N LYS A 533 -27.45 -24.72 -41.01
CA LYS A 533 -28.53 -23.71 -40.94
C LYS A 533 -28.95 -23.37 -39.50
N SER A 534 -28.04 -23.55 -38.55
CA SER A 534 -28.25 -23.29 -37.12
C SER A 534 -27.77 -21.92 -36.68
N LEU A 535 -26.92 -21.24 -37.47
CA LEU A 535 -26.50 -19.86 -37.22
C LEU A 535 -27.61 -18.87 -37.62
N LEU A 536 -28.06 -18.02 -36.69
CA LEU A 536 -29.01 -16.94 -36.98
C LEU A 536 -28.32 -15.61 -37.24
N LYS A 537 -27.31 -15.29 -36.43
CA LYS A 537 -26.60 -14.04 -36.49
C LYS A 537 -25.21 -14.20 -35.92
N GLU A 538 -24.27 -13.52 -36.55
CA GLU A 538 -22.93 -13.27 -36.04
C GLU A 538 -22.75 -11.76 -35.89
N GLU A 539 -22.16 -11.32 -34.78
CA GLU A 539 -21.84 -9.92 -34.52
C GLU A 539 -20.57 -9.76 -33.67
N SER A 540 -19.86 -8.65 -33.89
CA SER A 540 -18.72 -8.26 -33.07
C SER A 540 -19.20 -7.72 -31.71
N PHE A 541 -18.64 -8.24 -30.62
CA PHE A 541 -19.01 -7.87 -29.26
C PHE A 541 -17.78 -7.43 -28.47
N VAL A 542 -17.80 -6.19 -27.97
CA VAL A 542 -16.71 -5.62 -27.16
C VAL A 542 -17.02 -5.85 -25.68
N HIS A 543 -16.10 -6.51 -24.97
CA HIS A 543 -16.27 -6.79 -23.54
C HIS A 543 -14.95 -7.04 -22.82
N SER A 544 -15.04 -7.13 -21.49
CA SER A 544 -13.92 -7.48 -20.64
C SER A 544 -13.54 -8.96 -20.80
N TYR A 545 -12.30 -9.24 -21.18
CA TYR A 545 -11.81 -10.61 -21.38
C TYR A 545 -10.45 -10.85 -20.70
N PRO A 546 -10.23 -12.03 -20.07
CA PRO A 546 -8.99 -12.33 -19.37
C PRO A 546 -7.83 -12.60 -20.33
N TYR A 547 -6.74 -11.86 -20.15
CA TYR A 547 -5.47 -12.00 -20.85
C TYR A 547 -4.39 -12.47 -19.88
N ASP A 548 -3.40 -13.15 -20.42
CA ASP A 548 -2.16 -13.47 -19.72
C ASP A 548 -1.45 -12.14 -19.40
N TRP A 549 -1.28 -11.86 -18.10
CA TRP A 549 -0.68 -10.62 -17.64
C TRP A 549 0.74 -10.35 -18.16
N ARG A 550 1.44 -11.38 -18.68
CA ARG A 550 2.79 -11.26 -19.24
C ARG A 550 2.77 -11.15 -20.75
N THR A 551 2.15 -12.10 -21.44
CA THR A 551 2.17 -12.09 -22.92
C THR A 551 1.16 -11.11 -23.51
N LYS A 552 0.20 -10.64 -22.71
CA LYS A 552 -0.93 -9.79 -23.14
C LYS A 552 -1.78 -10.44 -24.22
N LYS A 553 -1.76 -11.79 -24.30
CA LYS A 553 -2.58 -12.58 -25.22
C LYS A 553 -3.79 -13.18 -24.50
N PRO A 554 -4.90 -13.48 -25.22
CA PRO A 554 -6.10 -14.03 -24.60
C PRO A 554 -5.88 -15.40 -23.96
N VAL A 555 -6.54 -15.62 -22.82
CA VAL A 555 -6.56 -16.89 -22.07
C VAL A 555 -7.81 -17.68 -22.45
N ILE A 556 -7.73 -19.00 -22.38
CA ILE A 556 -8.88 -19.90 -22.50
C ILE A 556 -9.12 -20.62 -21.19
N ILE A 557 -10.33 -21.12 -20.99
CA ILE A 557 -10.60 -22.08 -19.93
C ILE A 557 -10.57 -23.47 -20.56
N ARG A 558 -9.78 -24.38 -19.98
CA ARG A 558 -9.75 -25.78 -20.38
C ARG A 558 -9.62 -26.69 -19.16
N ALA A 559 -10.22 -27.87 -19.22
CA ALA A 559 -10.09 -28.87 -18.19
C ALA A 559 -8.70 -29.53 -18.27
N SER A 560 -8.02 -29.56 -17.13
CA SER A 560 -6.69 -30.14 -17.01
C SER A 560 -6.55 -30.85 -15.66
N LYS A 561 -5.75 -31.91 -15.62
CA LYS A 561 -5.45 -32.64 -14.38
C LYS A 561 -4.41 -31.85 -13.61
N GLN A 562 -4.80 -31.26 -12.49
CA GLN A 562 -3.97 -30.31 -11.73
C GLN A 562 -4.03 -30.60 -10.23
N TRP A 563 -3.07 -30.05 -9.48
CA TRP A 563 -3.02 -30.10 -8.03
C TRP A 563 -3.67 -28.86 -7.43
N PHE A 564 -4.54 -29.07 -6.44
CA PHE A 564 -5.32 -28.02 -5.80
C PHE A 564 -5.19 -28.06 -4.29
N VAL A 565 -5.20 -26.88 -3.67
CA VAL A 565 -5.53 -26.72 -2.26
C VAL A 565 -7.04 -26.55 -2.15
N ASN A 566 -7.70 -27.40 -1.34
CA ASN A 566 -9.10 -27.26 -0.96
C ASN A 566 -9.24 -26.15 0.07
N THR A 567 -9.53 -24.93 -0.40
CA THR A 567 -9.68 -23.77 0.47
C THR A 567 -10.96 -23.85 1.30
N ALA A 568 -12.02 -24.54 0.82
CA ALA A 568 -13.26 -24.72 1.58
C ALA A 568 -13.01 -25.41 2.93
N ASN A 569 -12.12 -26.42 2.98
CA ASN A 569 -11.76 -27.13 4.22
C ASN A 569 -10.94 -26.28 5.21
N ILE A 570 -10.38 -25.16 4.77
CA ILE A 570 -9.49 -24.28 5.57
C ILE A 570 -10.19 -22.97 5.93
N LYS A 571 -11.18 -22.57 5.12
CA LYS A 571 -11.84 -21.26 5.12
C LYS A 571 -12.34 -20.83 6.49
N ASP A 572 -13.19 -21.63 7.13
CA ASP A 572 -13.81 -21.24 8.41
C ASP A 572 -12.76 -20.94 9.48
N LYS A 573 -11.75 -21.81 9.56
CA LYS A 573 -10.65 -21.65 10.50
C LYS A 573 -9.77 -20.45 10.17
N ALA A 574 -9.51 -20.22 8.88
CA ALA A 574 -8.77 -19.05 8.43
C ALA A 574 -9.52 -17.76 8.79
N GLN A 575 -10.84 -17.70 8.59
CA GLN A 575 -11.68 -16.58 9.00
C GLN A 575 -11.62 -16.33 10.51
N ASP A 576 -11.74 -17.37 11.33
CA ASP A 576 -11.71 -17.24 12.79
C ASP A 576 -10.38 -16.75 13.34
N VAL A 577 -9.28 -17.21 12.74
CA VAL A 577 -7.95 -16.71 13.09
C VAL A 577 -7.75 -15.28 12.59
N LEU A 578 -8.25 -14.95 11.39
CA LEU A 578 -8.11 -13.62 10.79
C LEU A 578 -8.85 -12.53 11.60
N LYS A 579 -10.00 -12.86 12.22
CA LYS A 579 -10.71 -11.97 13.16
C LYS A 579 -9.84 -11.50 14.34
N LYS A 580 -8.78 -12.24 14.68
CA LYS A 580 -7.84 -11.92 15.78
C LYS A 580 -6.62 -11.12 15.30
N VAL A 581 -6.50 -10.87 13.99
CA VAL A 581 -5.40 -10.09 13.39
C VAL A 581 -5.84 -8.63 13.32
N LYS A 582 -4.97 -7.71 13.75
CA LYS A 582 -5.23 -6.28 13.62
C LYS A 582 -4.87 -5.81 12.22
N PHE A 583 -5.77 -5.09 11.57
CA PHE A 583 -5.54 -4.50 10.25
C PHE A 583 -5.40 -2.98 10.34
N VAL A 584 -4.47 -2.42 9.56
CA VAL A 584 -4.33 -0.98 9.34
C VAL A 584 -4.22 -0.71 7.84
N PRO A 585 -5.23 -0.08 7.19
CA PRO A 585 -6.49 0.37 7.77
C PRO A 585 -7.45 -0.79 8.06
N ALA A 586 -8.42 -0.58 8.96
CA ALA A 586 -9.39 -1.61 9.36
C ALA A 586 -10.25 -2.12 8.19
N SER A 587 -10.50 -1.28 7.16
CA SER A 587 -11.27 -1.65 5.97
C SER A 587 -10.63 -2.78 5.14
N ALA A 588 -9.31 -2.97 5.24
CA ALA A 588 -8.60 -4.04 4.51
C ALA A 588 -9.05 -5.45 4.95
N ALA A 589 -9.50 -5.61 6.19
CA ALA A 589 -9.96 -6.88 6.73
C ALA A 589 -11.19 -7.41 5.97
N ALA A 590 -12.18 -6.54 5.71
CA ALA A 590 -13.41 -6.92 5.02
C ALA A 590 -13.13 -7.43 3.60
N ARG A 591 -12.25 -6.75 2.87
CA ARG A 591 -11.84 -7.15 1.51
C ARG A 591 -11.14 -8.51 1.51
N MET A 592 -10.23 -8.76 2.45
CA MET A 592 -9.54 -10.05 2.53
C MET A 592 -10.50 -11.20 2.88
N LEU A 593 -11.49 -10.94 3.75
CA LEU A 593 -12.54 -11.91 4.09
C LEU A 593 -13.45 -12.24 2.90
N GLU A 594 -13.86 -11.22 2.13
CA GLU A 594 -14.66 -11.41 0.90
C GLU A 594 -13.90 -12.24 -0.14
N MET A 595 -12.61 -11.96 -0.34
CA MET A 595 -11.77 -12.74 -1.26
C MET A 595 -11.61 -14.19 -0.80
N LEU A 596 -11.51 -14.43 0.52
CA LEU A 596 -11.47 -15.77 1.08
C LEU A 596 -12.82 -16.49 0.92
N ASP A 597 -13.92 -15.75 0.94
CA ASP A 597 -15.27 -16.31 0.85
C ASP A 597 -15.59 -16.89 -0.54
N ARG A 598 -15.20 -16.16 -1.58
CA ARG A 598 -15.43 -16.52 -3.00
C ARG A 598 -14.51 -17.64 -3.50
N ARG A 599 -13.34 -17.84 -2.88
CA ARG A 599 -12.32 -18.78 -3.36
C ARG A 599 -12.62 -20.22 -2.91
N THR A 600 -13.04 -21.07 -3.85
CA THR A 600 -13.42 -22.47 -3.58
C THR A 600 -12.25 -23.45 -3.65
N TYR A 601 -11.23 -23.16 -4.45
CA TYR A 601 -9.98 -23.91 -4.53
C TYR A 601 -8.82 -23.02 -5.00
N TRP A 602 -7.60 -23.51 -4.86
CA TRP A 602 -6.39 -22.86 -5.35
C TRP A 602 -5.56 -23.87 -6.16
N CYS A 603 -5.43 -23.63 -7.46
CA CYS A 603 -4.54 -24.42 -8.33
C CYS A 603 -3.08 -24.10 -8.03
N ILE A 604 -2.33 -25.10 -7.54
CA ILE A 604 -0.93 -24.96 -7.09
C ILE A 604 0.09 -25.62 -8.02
N SER A 605 -0.33 -26.31 -9.08
CA SER A 605 0.59 -26.87 -10.09
C SER A 605 0.76 -25.93 -11.29
N ARG A 606 1.95 -25.94 -11.89
CA ARG A 606 2.32 -25.21 -13.10
C ARG A 606 3.20 -26.10 -13.99
N GLN A 607 3.02 -26.01 -15.30
CA GLN A 607 3.70 -26.85 -16.30
C GLN A 607 4.99 -26.16 -16.77
N ARG A 608 5.94 -25.92 -15.85
CA ARG A 608 7.15 -25.11 -16.10
C ARG A 608 8.41 -25.80 -15.62
N GLY A 609 9.56 -25.35 -16.13
CA GLY A 609 10.87 -25.83 -15.67
C GLY A 609 11.38 -25.12 -14.42
N TRP A 610 11.09 -23.82 -14.26
CA TRP A 610 11.62 -22.99 -13.17
C TRP A 610 10.65 -22.82 -11.99
N GLY A 611 10.85 -23.65 -10.96
CA GLY A 611 10.11 -23.65 -9.69
C GLY A 611 10.42 -24.91 -8.87
N VAL A 612 9.82 -25.03 -7.69
CA VAL A 612 9.95 -26.22 -6.84
C VAL A 612 9.08 -27.36 -7.39
N PRO A 613 9.64 -28.52 -7.80
CA PRO A 613 8.86 -29.64 -8.32
C PRO A 613 7.87 -30.19 -7.31
N ILE A 614 6.69 -30.61 -7.77
CA ILE A 614 5.74 -31.37 -6.94
C ILE A 614 6.28 -32.80 -6.83
N PRO A 615 6.64 -33.30 -5.62
CA PRO A 615 7.36 -34.57 -5.45
C PRO A 615 6.42 -35.77 -5.55
N VAL A 616 5.87 -36.00 -6.75
CA VAL A 616 4.92 -37.08 -7.04
C VAL A 616 5.40 -37.94 -8.21
N PHE A 617 5.19 -39.25 -8.07
CA PHE A 617 5.40 -40.22 -9.14
C PHE A 617 4.05 -40.73 -9.62
N TYR A 618 3.92 -41.09 -10.89
CA TYR A 618 2.70 -41.68 -11.45
C TYR A 618 2.97 -43.09 -11.93
N HIS A 619 2.08 -44.02 -11.61
CA HIS A 619 2.17 -45.37 -12.17
C HIS A 619 1.82 -45.33 -13.66
N LYS A 620 2.68 -45.88 -14.53
CA LYS A 620 2.57 -45.76 -16.00
C LYS A 620 1.24 -46.30 -16.56
N GLU A 621 0.77 -47.44 -16.05
CA GLU A 621 -0.48 -48.03 -16.54
C GLU A 621 -1.75 -47.40 -15.93
N THR A 622 -1.77 -47.14 -14.62
CA THR A 622 -2.99 -46.72 -13.91
C THR A 622 -3.13 -45.21 -13.78
N GLY A 623 -2.05 -44.44 -13.98
CA GLY A 623 -2.01 -42.99 -13.78
C GLY A 623 -2.24 -42.55 -12.33
N LYS A 624 -2.22 -43.48 -11.37
CA LYS A 624 -2.40 -43.19 -9.93
C LYS A 624 -1.15 -42.50 -9.36
N PRO A 625 -1.31 -41.41 -8.60
CA PRO A 625 -0.18 -40.73 -7.96
C PRO A 625 0.35 -41.53 -6.76
N LEU A 626 1.67 -41.65 -6.68
CA LEU A 626 2.43 -42.15 -5.54
C LEU A 626 3.03 -40.96 -4.78
N ILE A 627 2.45 -40.68 -3.62
CA ILE A 627 2.88 -39.62 -2.71
C ILE A 627 2.61 -40.05 -1.27
N ASN A 628 3.67 -40.18 -0.47
CA ASN A 628 3.58 -40.54 0.94
C ASN A 628 4.80 -39.99 1.71
N ARG A 629 4.81 -40.15 3.04
CA ARG A 629 5.87 -39.60 3.90
C ARG A 629 7.26 -40.14 3.54
N HIS A 630 7.36 -41.37 3.07
CA HIS A 630 8.64 -42.00 2.72
C HIS A 630 9.18 -41.46 1.39
N SER A 631 8.33 -41.38 0.36
CA SER A 631 8.75 -40.83 -0.95
C SER A 631 9.10 -39.35 -0.83
N VAL A 632 8.23 -38.54 -0.25
CA VAL A 632 8.48 -37.10 -0.11
C VAL A 632 9.62 -36.83 0.86
N GLY A 633 9.75 -37.58 1.96
CA GLY A 633 10.86 -37.44 2.90
C GLY A 633 12.23 -37.74 2.30
N HIS A 634 12.33 -38.72 1.39
CA HIS A 634 13.55 -39.00 0.64
C HIS A 634 13.88 -37.84 -0.32
N ILE A 635 12.91 -37.38 -1.11
CA ILE A 635 13.10 -36.25 -2.02
C ILE A 635 13.48 -34.97 -1.27
N MET A 636 12.85 -34.68 -0.14
CA MET A 636 13.23 -33.55 0.73
C MET A 636 14.69 -33.63 1.17
N SER A 637 15.18 -34.82 1.51
CA SER A 637 16.58 -35.04 1.92
C SER A 637 17.55 -34.78 0.78
N LEU A 638 17.21 -35.20 -0.45
CA LEU A 638 17.99 -34.90 -1.65
C LEU A 638 17.99 -33.40 -1.97
N VAL A 639 16.81 -32.77 -1.90
CA VAL A 639 16.64 -31.32 -2.15
C VAL A 639 17.42 -30.50 -1.13
N GLU A 640 17.43 -30.86 0.15
CA GLU A 640 18.19 -30.13 1.16
C GLU A 640 19.71 -30.18 0.92
N GLN A 641 20.21 -31.29 0.36
CA GLN A 641 21.64 -31.49 0.09
C GLN A 641 22.11 -30.89 -1.24
N HIS A 642 21.25 -30.92 -2.26
CA HIS A 642 21.64 -30.68 -3.64
C HIS A 642 20.77 -29.66 -4.39
N GLY A 643 19.69 -29.18 -3.77
CA GLY A 643 18.68 -28.32 -4.40
C GLY A 643 17.70 -29.08 -5.29
N THR A 644 16.67 -28.41 -5.80
CA THR A 644 15.61 -29.04 -6.61
C THR A 644 16.04 -29.52 -8.00
N ASP A 645 17.24 -29.19 -8.47
CA ASP A 645 17.78 -29.67 -9.76
C ASP A 645 17.93 -31.20 -9.81
N VAL A 646 18.04 -31.85 -8.64
CA VAL A 646 18.09 -33.32 -8.54
C VAL A 646 16.86 -34.00 -9.12
N TRP A 647 15.69 -33.36 -9.04
CA TRP A 647 14.45 -33.91 -9.61
C TRP A 647 14.55 -34.11 -11.14
N TRP A 648 15.31 -33.25 -11.81
CA TRP A 648 15.45 -33.24 -13.26
C TRP A 648 16.67 -34.01 -13.76
N THR A 649 17.67 -34.21 -12.90
CA THR A 649 18.99 -34.71 -13.29
C THR A 649 19.26 -36.13 -12.80
N LEU A 650 18.70 -36.54 -11.67
CA LEU A 650 18.91 -37.89 -11.14
C LEU A 650 18.05 -38.94 -11.87
N PRO A 651 18.56 -40.17 -12.01
CA PRO A 651 17.77 -41.28 -12.54
C PRO A 651 16.66 -41.68 -11.56
N LEU A 652 15.62 -42.33 -12.07
CA LEU A 652 14.42 -42.65 -11.31
C LEU A 652 14.71 -43.57 -10.12
N GLU A 653 15.68 -44.46 -10.24
CA GLU A 653 16.11 -45.40 -9.19
C GLU A 653 16.73 -44.69 -7.98
N GLU A 654 17.30 -43.49 -8.19
CA GLU A 654 17.83 -42.65 -7.11
C GLU A 654 16.74 -41.77 -6.47
N LEU A 655 15.79 -41.30 -7.28
CA LEU A 655 14.63 -40.53 -6.81
C LEU A 655 13.61 -41.42 -6.06
N LEU A 656 13.48 -42.68 -6.45
CA LEU A 656 12.55 -43.65 -5.87
C LEU A 656 13.28 -44.99 -5.58
N PRO A 657 14.17 -45.03 -4.59
CA PRO A 657 14.98 -46.20 -4.32
C PRO A 657 14.14 -47.36 -3.77
N LYS A 658 14.65 -48.59 -3.92
CA LYS A 658 13.99 -49.84 -3.46
C LYS A 658 13.54 -49.78 -1.99
N ALA A 659 14.30 -49.12 -1.13
CA ALA A 659 13.96 -48.96 0.29
C ALA A 659 12.70 -48.10 0.53
N VAL A 660 12.40 -47.16 -0.38
CA VAL A 660 11.14 -46.39 -0.36
C VAL A 660 10.02 -47.24 -0.93
N LEU A 661 10.23 -47.89 -2.08
CA LEU A 661 9.24 -48.76 -2.73
C LEU A 661 8.74 -49.90 -1.84
N GLN A 662 9.62 -50.51 -1.04
CA GLN A 662 9.23 -51.55 -0.06
C GLN A 662 8.22 -51.06 0.99
N LYS A 663 8.07 -49.75 1.17
CA LYS A 663 7.12 -49.12 2.09
C LYS A 663 5.88 -48.58 1.38
N VAL A 664 5.76 -48.84 0.08
CA VAL A 664 4.63 -48.46 -0.77
C VAL A 664 3.78 -49.69 -1.01
N GLU A 665 2.46 -49.58 -0.81
CA GLU A 665 1.54 -50.66 -1.18
C GLU A 665 1.34 -50.72 -2.71
N GLY A 666 1.58 -51.89 -3.31
CA GLY A 666 1.08 -52.21 -4.65
C GLY A 666 2.04 -52.14 -5.84
N SER A 667 3.36 -51.94 -5.66
CA SER A 667 4.34 -52.10 -6.76
C SER A 667 5.71 -52.56 -6.24
N SER A 668 6.43 -53.29 -7.09
CA SER A 668 7.70 -53.95 -6.78
C SER A 668 8.93 -53.28 -7.44
N ASP A 669 8.75 -52.37 -8.39
CA ASP A 669 9.86 -51.77 -9.13
C ASP A 669 9.66 -50.29 -9.48
N ALA A 670 10.75 -49.51 -9.52
CA ALA A 670 10.75 -48.10 -9.88
C ALA A 670 10.34 -47.92 -11.36
N CYS A 671 10.62 -48.90 -12.21
CA CYS A 671 10.33 -48.84 -13.64
C CYS A 671 8.83 -48.77 -13.98
N ASP A 672 7.95 -49.15 -13.05
CA ASP A 672 6.49 -49.02 -13.17
C ASP A 672 6.01 -47.56 -13.05
N TYR A 673 6.88 -46.66 -12.59
CA TYR A 673 6.57 -45.28 -12.32
C TYR A 673 7.24 -44.31 -13.30
N GLU A 674 6.67 -43.12 -13.39
CA GLU A 674 7.26 -41.95 -14.03
C GLU A 674 7.20 -40.73 -13.12
N GLN A 675 8.17 -39.83 -13.27
CA GLN A 675 8.27 -38.60 -12.49
C GLN A 675 7.22 -37.56 -12.95
N GLY A 676 6.58 -36.89 -12.00
CA GLY A 676 5.75 -35.72 -12.28
C GLY A 676 6.57 -34.56 -12.86
N ARG A 677 5.94 -33.78 -13.73
CA ARG A 677 6.56 -32.63 -14.43
C ARG A 677 6.10 -31.27 -13.91
N ASP A 678 5.13 -31.23 -13.02
CA ASP A 678 4.58 -29.99 -12.47
C ASP A 678 5.51 -29.40 -11.41
N VAL A 679 5.61 -28.07 -11.40
CA VAL A 679 6.20 -27.28 -10.31
C VAL A 679 5.11 -26.56 -9.52
N LEU A 680 5.44 -26.16 -8.30
CA LEU A 680 4.56 -25.40 -7.43
C LEU A 680 4.36 -23.96 -7.92
N ASP A 681 3.19 -23.41 -7.62
CA ASP A 681 2.84 -22.01 -7.79
C ASP A 681 3.73 -21.10 -6.92
N ILE A 682 4.18 -19.98 -7.47
CA ILE A 682 4.98 -18.95 -6.78
C ILE A 682 4.29 -18.38 -5.53
N TRP A 683 2.95 -18.36 -5.51
CA TRP A 683 2.22 -17.95 -4.31
C TRP A 683 2.34 -18.98 -3.18
N PHE A 684 2.63 -20.24 -3.51
CA PHE A 684 2.95 -21.28 -2.54
C PHE A 684 4.39 -21.11 -2.03
N ASP A 685 5.34 -20.78 -2.92
CA ASP A 685 6.71 -20.44 -2.54
C ASP A 685 6.72 -19.31 -1.52
N SER A 686 6.26 -18.12 -1.91
CA SER A 686 6.21 -16.96 -1.02
C SER A 686 5.29 -17.18 0.19
N GLY A 687 4.17 -17.88 0.00
CA GLY A 687 3.20 -18.24 1.03
C GLY A 687 3.75 -19.19 2.10
N THR A 688 4.89 -19.85 1.87
CA THR A 688 5.55 -20.71 2.86
C THR A 688 6.78 -20.07 3.51
N SER A 689 7.11 -18.82 3.17
CA SER A 689 8.26 -18.08 3.71
C SER A 689 8.30 -18.03 5.24
N TRP A 690 7.13 -17.95 5.88
CA TRP A 690 7.02 -17.97 7.35
C TRP A 690 7.60 -19.25 7.97
N ALA A 691 7.56 -20.39 7.26
CA ALA A 691 8.03 -21.66 7.80
C ALA A 691 9.57 -21.78 7.81
N HIS A 692 10.23 -20.99 6.97
CA HIS A 692 11.69 -20.88 6.93
C HIS A 692 12.18 -19.78 7.88
N VAL A 693 11.56 -18.60 7.85
CA VAL A 693 12.04 -17.42 8.59
C VAL A 693 11.60 -17.40 10.05
N LEU A 694 10.40 -17.90 10.36
CA LEU A 694 9.94 -18.05 11.75
C LEU A 694 10.31 -19.47 12.22
N GLU A 695 11.58 -19.65 12.56
CA GLU A 695 12.21 -20.96 12.85
C GLU A 695 11.44 -21.80 13.88
N ASP A 696 10.76 -21.14 14.84
CA ASP A 696 9.90 -21.77 15.82
C ASP A 696 8.48 -21.97 15.28
N GLY A 697 7.98 -23.21 15.27
CA GLY A 697 6.63 -23.54 14.80
C GLY A 697 5.49 -22.75 15.46
N GLU A 698 5.76 -22.20 16.66
CA GLU A 698 4.85 -21.36 17.45
C GLU A 698 4.97 -19.85 17.19
N GLN A 699 6.07 -19.40 16.58
CA GLN A 699 6.34 -17.97 16.39
C GLN A 699 5.42 -17.36 15.33
N ARG A 700 5.00 -16.12 15.60
CA ARG A 700 4.24 -15.26 14.70
C ARG A 700 5.01 -13.96 14.56
N ALA A 701 5.10 -13.43 13.35
CA ALA A 701 5.59 -12.08 13.14
C ALA A 701 4.66 -11.08 13.84
N ASP A 702 5.21 -10.02 14.40
CA ASP A 702 4.41 -8.92 14.93
C ASP A 702 3.72 -8.18 13.78
N VAL A 703 4.42 -7.98 12.67
CA VAL A 703 3.92 -7.22 11.52
C VAL A 703 4.24 -7.91 10.20
N TYR A 704 3.23 -7.96 9.32
CA TYR A 704 3.38 -8.04 7.87
C TYR A 704 2.96 -6.69 7.27
N MET A 705 3.73 -6.14 6.33
CA MET A 705 3.48 -4.82 5.75
C MET A 705 3.74 -4.83 4.24
N GLU A 706 2.70 -4.70 3.42
CA GLU A 706 2.79 -4.74 1.95
C GLU A 706 1.71 -3.89 1.27
N GLY A 707 1.76 -3.83 -0.06
CA GLY A 707 0.75 -3.15 -0.89
C GLY A 707 -0.61 -3.85 -0.88
N LYS A 708 -1.66 -3.10 -1.24
CA LYS A 708 -3.05 -3.58 -1.27
C LYS A 708 -3.30 -4.77 -2.22
N ASP A 709 -2.47 -4.97 -3.23
CA ASP A 709 -2.46 -6.16 -4.08
C ASP A 709 -2.18 -7.45 -3.31
N GLN A 710 -1.44 -7.37 -2.21
CA GLN A 710 -1.04 -8.56 -1.44
C GLN A 710 -2.16 -9.14 -0.57
N LEU A 711 -3.32 -8.48 -0.50
CA LEU A 711 -4.52 -9.03 0.16
C LEU A 711 -4.98 -10.35 -0.46
N GLY A 712 -4.91 -10.46 -1.80
CA GLY A 712 -5.19 -11.72 -2.52
C GLY A 712 -3.95 -12.55 -2.83
N GLY A 713 -2.77 -11.93 -2.75
CA GLY A 713 -1.48 -12.57 -2.94
C GLY A 713 -0.90 -13.09 -1.62
N TRP A 714 0.23 -12.50 -1.21
CA TRP A 714 1.08 -13.03 -0.15
C TRP A 714 0.42 -13.12 1.24
N PHE A 715 -0.43 -12.16 1.62
CA PHE A 715 -1.12 -12.22 2.91
C PHE A 715 -2.05 -13.42 3.01
N GLN A 716 -2.77 -13.71 1.92
CA GLN A 716 -3.74 -14.81 1.87
C GLN A 716 -3.03 -16.14 1.69
N SER A 717 -2.04 -16.26 0.81
CA SER A 717 -1.29 -17.50 0.65
C SER A 717 -0.57 -17.88 1.95
N SER A 718 0.07 -16.92 2.63
CA SER A 718 0.69 -17.13 3.95
C SER A 718 -0.32 -17.55 5.02
N LEU A 719 -1.53 -16.98 5.01
CA LEU A 719 -2.60 -17.38 5.93
C LEU A 719 -3.03 -18.82 5.68
N LEU A 720 -3.34 -19.17 4.43
CA LEU A 720 -3.87 -20.47 4.06
C LEU A 720 -2.87 -21.60 4.35
N THR A 721 -1.61 -21.44 3.97
CA THR A 721 -0.56 -22.44 4.24
C THR A 721 -0.29 -22.58 5.74
N SER A 722 -0.25 -21.46 6.48
CA SER A 722 -0.03 -21.46 7.93
C SER A 722 -1.20 -22.08 8.70
N VAL A 723 -2.44 -21.78 8.32
CA VAL A 723 -3.62 -22.37 8.97
C VAL A 723 -3.70 -23.87 8.66
N ALA A 724 -3.47 -24.28 7.41
CA ALA A 724 -3.45 -25.69 7.05
C ALA A 724 -2.34 -26.48 7.76
N ALA A 725 -1.13 -25.90 7.86
CA ALA A 725 0.00 -26.56 8.49
C ALA A 725 -0.08 -26.57 10.03
N ARG A 726 -0.40 -25.43 10.66
CA ARG A 726 -0.28 -25.21 12.11
C ARG A 726 -1.48 -24.54 12.79
N ASN A 727 -2.60 -24.36 12.10
CA ASN A 727 -3.86 -23.83 12.66
C ASN A 727 -3.77 -22.39 13.22
N LYS A 728 -2.83 -21.58 12.71
CA LYS A 728 -2.52 -20.22 13.23
C LYS A 728 -2.21 -19.26 12.08
N ALA A 729 -2.39 -17.97 12.29
CA ALA A 729 -1.95 -16.94 11.35
C ALA A 729 -0.46 -16.64 11.57
N PRO A 730 0.32 -16.40 10.50
CA PRO A 730 1.74 -16.15 10.61
C PRO A 730 2.08 -14.75 11.13
N TYR A 731 1.09 -13.87 11.23
CA TYR A 731 1.23 -12.47 11.64
C TYR A 731 0.23 -12.10 12.74
N ARG A 732 0.58 -11.09 13.55
CA ARG A 732 -0.33 -10.44 14.54
C ARG A 732 -1.01 -9.20 13.98
N ASN A 733 -0.29 -8.41 13.18
CA ASN A 733 -0.78 -7.20 12.55
C ASN A 733 -0.50 -7.23 11.04
N ILE A 734 -1.45 -6.76 10.23
CA ILE A 734 -1.27 -6.48 8.80
C ILE A 734 -1.38 -4.97 8.60
N ILE A 735 -0.35 -4.40 7.95
CA ILE A 735 -0.35 -3.01 7.50
C ILE A 735 -0.39 -3.00 5.97
N VAL A 736 -1.36 -2.28 5.40
CA VAL A 736 -1.60 -2.25 3.96
C VAL A 736 -1.39 -0.84 3.43
N HIS A 737 -0.45 -0.67 2.51
CA HIS A 737 -0.25 0.61 1.83
C HIS A 737 -0.85 0.61 0.41
N GLY A 738 -1.13 1.79 -0.13
CA GLY A 738 -1.60 1.96 -1.51
C GLY A 738 -0.48 1.87 -2.55
N PHE A 739 -0.80 2.13 -3.82
CA PHE A 739 0.18 2.15 -4.89
C PHE A 739 0.80 3.53 -5.08
N THR A 740 1.98 3.54 -5.67
CA THR A 740 2.60 4.77 -6.16
C THR A 740 2.05 5.11 -7.54
N LEU A 741 1.64 6.35 -7.75
CA LEU A 741 1.16 6.90 -9.02
C LEU A 741 2.03 8.09 -9.44
N SER A 742 1.93 8.48 -10.71
CA SER A 742 2.54 9.72 -11.20
C SER A 742 1.92 10.94 -10.51
N GLU A 743 2.55 12.10 -10.65
CA GLU A 743 2.04 13.39 -10.15
C GLU A 743 0.62 13.73 -10.66
N LYS A 744 0.21 13.15 -11.80
CA LYS A 744 -1.12 13.31 -12.39
C LYS A 744 -2.14 12.27 -11.91
N GLY A 745 -1.74 11.34 -11.03
CA GLY A 745 -2.58 10.23 -10.57
C GLY A 745 -2.69 9.08 -11.58
N GLU A 746 -1.77 8.99 -12.54
CA GLU A 746 -1.77 7.92 -13.55
C GLU A 746 -0.89 6.75 -13.10
N LYS A 747 -1.22 5.53 -13.56
CA LYS A 747 -0.35 4.37 -13.36
C LYS A 747 0.97 4.58 -14.09
N MET A 748 2.08 4.38 -13.37
CA MET A 748 3.40 4.52 -13.96
C MET A 748 3.74 3.35 -14.89
N SER A 749 4.26 3.63 -16.08
CA SER A 749 4.75 2.62 -17.01
C SER A 749 5.91 3.12 -17.87
N LYS A 750 6.86 2.23 -18.17
CA LYS A 750 8.04 2.57 -18.99
C LYS A 750 7.66 3.04 -20.39
N SER A 751 6.57 2.51 -20.97
CA SER A 751 6.08 2.88 -22.30
C SER A 751 5.49 4.30 -22.35
N VAL A 752 4.88 4.77 -21.27
CA VAL A 752 4.35 6.15 -21.15
C VAL A 752 5.46 7.14 -20.77
N GLY A 753 6.58 6.66 -20.22
CA GLY A 753 7.73 7.50 -19.85
C GLY A 753 7.51 8.32 -18.58
N ASN A 754 6.50 8.00 -17.77
CA ASN A 754 6.15 8.69 -16.53
C ASN A 754 6.71 8.00 -15.27
N VAL A 755 7.70 7.11 -15.42
CA VAL A 755 8.30 6.35 -14.30
C VAL A 755 9.31 7.22 -13.56
N VAL A 756 9.16 7.30 -12.25
CA VAL A 756 10.19 7.88 -11.37
C VAL A 756 11.11 6.76 -10.88
N ASP A 757 12.41 6.88 -11.16
CA ASP A 757 13.43 5.93 -10.72
C ASP A 757 14.03 6.39 -9.36
N PRO A 758 13.99 5.56 -8.30
CA PRO A 758 14.61 5.91 -7.02
C PRO A 758 16.10 6.23 -7.10
N ASP A 759 16.85 5.60 -8.01
CA ASP A 759 18.28 5.89 -8.19
C ASP A 759 18.50 7.31 -8.73
N VAL A 760 17.67 7.71 -9.71
CA VAL A 760 17.66 9.07 -10.26
C VAL A 760 17.26 10.09 -9.21
N VAL A 761 16.27 9.79 -8.35
CA VAL A 761 15.90 10.69 -7.24
C VAL A 761 17.09 10.91 -6.30
N ILE A 762 17.82 9.85 -5.95
CA ILE A 762 18.91 9.94 -4.97
C ILE A 762 20.15 10.59 -5.58
N ASN A 763 20.61 10.07 -6.72
CA ASN A 763 21.90 10.41 -7.33
C ASN A 763 21.81 11.53 -8.37
N GLY A 764 20.59 11.89 -8.79
CA GLY A 764 20.33 12.81 -9.89
C GLY A 764 20.39 12.10 -11.24
N GLY A 765 19.70 12.66 -12.22
CA GLY A 765 19.67 12.16 -13.60
C GLY A 765 20.76 12.77 -14.48
N GLN A 766 20.66 12.51 -15.78
CA GLN A 766 21.58 13.11 -16.76
C GLN A 766 21.37 14.63 -16.84
N ASP A 767 20.12 15.08 -16.78
CA ASP A 767 19.76 16.49 -16.70
C ASP A 767 19.63 16.92 -15.24
N LYS A 768 20.75 17.32 -14.64
CA LYS A 768 20.80 17.74 -13.22
C LYS A 768 19.95 18.97 -12.89
N VAL A 769 19.45 19.70 -13.89
CA VAL A 769 18.55 20.84 -13.66
C VAL A 769 17.14 20.35 -13.38
N ASN A 770 16.65 19.40 -14.18
CA ASN A 770 15.30 18.86 -14.05
C ASN A 770 15.23 17.64 -13.11
N GLU A 771 16.35 16.91 -12.96
CA GLU A 771 16.51 15.71 -12.14
C GLU A 771 17.67 15.90 -11.15
N PRO A 772 17.55 16.83 -10.19
CA PRO A 772 18.61 17.06 -9.22
C PRO A 772 18.78 15.86 -8.28
N ALA A 773 19.99 15.69 -7.75
CA ALA A 773 20.26 14.72 -6.71
C ALA A 773 19.57 15.16 -5.40
N TYR A 774 18.41 14.58 -5.09
CA TYR A 774 17.66 14.90 -3.88
C TYR A 774 18.27 14.25 -2.63
N GLY A 775 18.86 13.06 -2.78
CA GLY A 775 19.35 12.23 -1.67
C GLY A 775 18.29 11.26 -1.13
N ALA A 776 18.74 10.28 -0.36
CA ALA A 776 17.90 9.25 0.23
C ALA A 776 16.96 9.82 1.30
N ASP A 777 17.40 10.80 2.08
CA ASP A 777 16.54 11.38 3.13
C ASP A 777 15.32 12.11 2.56
N VAL A 778 15.43 12.75 1.38
CA VAL A 778 14.28 13.34 0.68
C VAL A 778 13.30 12.26 0.22
N LEU A 779 13.79 11.17 -0.37
CA LEU A 779 12.95 10.04 -0.76
C LEU A 779 12.22 9.45 0.46
N ARG A 780 12.90 9.36 1.60
CA ARG A 780 12.31 8.83 2.84
C ARG A 780 11.30 9.77 3.48
N TRP A 781 11.53 11.09 3.43
CA TRP A 781 10.55 12.08 3.87
C TRP A 781 9.26 12.00 3.07
N TRP A 782 9.37 11.94 1.73
CA TRP A 782 8.21 11.76 0.85
C TRP A 782 7.39 10.52 1.24
N VAL A 783 8.06 9.38 1.48
CA VAL A 783 7.38 8.16 1.96
C VAL A 783 6.65 8.40 3.28
N ALA A 784 7.31 9.03 4.26
CA ALA A 784 6.75 9.24 5.59
C ALA A 784 5.59 10.24 5.58
N GLU A 785 5.70 11.33 4.82
CA GLU A 785 4.69 12.39 4.71
C GLU A 785 3.40 11.90 4.03
N SER A 786 3.55 10.99 3.07
CA SER A 786 2.47 10.47 2.25
C SER A 786 1.33 9.85 3.06
N ASN A 787 0.09 9.97 2.57
CA ASN A 787 -1.02 9.19 3.08
C ASN A 787 -0.92 7.75 2.55
N VAL A 788 -0.09 6.95 3.22
CA VAL A 788 0.29 5.61 2.76
C VAL A 788 -0.87 4.64 2.62
N PHE A 789 -2.01 4.88 3.26
CA PHE A 789 -3.19 4.01 3.18
C PHE A 789 -4.05 4.26 1.93
N THR A 790 -3.73 5.29 1.16
CA THR A 790 -4.34 5.61 -0.15
C THR A 790 -3.28 5.57 -1.25
N GLU A 791 -3.64 5.97 -2.47
CA GLU A 791 -2.66 6.15 -3.53
C GLU A 791 -1.66 7.25 -3.17
N VAL A 792 -0.40 7.02 -3.50
CA VAL A 792 0.73 7.89 -3.16
C VAL A 792 1.29 8.51 -4.43
N LEU A 793 1.24 9.83 -4.54
CA LEU A 793 1.73 10.56 -5.73
C LEU A 793 3.23 10.82 -5.60
N ILE A 794 3.96 10.66 -6.70
CA ILE A 794 5.37 11.07 -6.79
C ILE A 794 5.66 11.88 -8.05
N GLY A 795 6.45 12.93 -7.88
CA GLY A 795 6.89 13.83 -8.93
C GLY A 795 7.79 14.94 -8.39
N PRO A 796 8.29 15.82 -9.26
CA PRO A 796 9.19 16.89 -8.86
C PRO A 796 8.61 17.84 -7.80
N ALA A 797 7.30 18.15 -7.81
CA ALA A 797 6.74 19.09 -6.84
C ALA A 797 6.82 18.56 -5.41
N VAL A 798 6.42 17.30 -5.18
CA VAL A 798 6.45 16.68 -3.85
C VAL A 798 7.88 16.44 -3.35
N LEU A 799 8.82 16.09 -4.25
CA LEU A 799 10.23 15.93 -3.89
C LEU A 799 10.90 17.26 -3.56
N ASN A 800 10.56 18.33 -4.29
CA ASN A 800 11.02 19.68 -3.97
C ASN A 800 10.45 20.18 -2.63
N SER A 801 9.16 19.94 -2.35
CA SER A 801 8.56 20.26 -1.05
C SER A 801 9.29 19.55 0.09
N ALA A 802 9.46 18.22 -0.01
CA ALA A 802 10.18 17.43 0.98
C ALA A 802 11.62 17.95 1.22
N ARG A 803 12.33 18.32 0.16
CA ARG A 803 13.67 18.94 0.28
C ARG A 803 13.61 20.28 1.03
N ASP A 804 12.62 21.11 0.73
CA ASP A 804 12.46 22.42 1.37
C ASP A 804 12.10 22.29 2.84
N ASP A 805 11.27 21.30 3.21
CA ASP A 805 10.91 21.03 4.60
C ASP A 805 12.10 20.48 5.40
N ILE A 806 12.89 19.58 4.81
CA ILE A 806 14.18 19.16 5.39
C ILE A 806 15.12 20.36 5.56
N ASN A 807 15.21 21.27 4.60
CA ASN A 807 16.04 22.47 4.72
C ASN A 807 15.58 23.41 5.85
N LYS A 808 14.27 23.57 6.06
CA LYS A 808 13.73 24.32 7.20
C LYS A 808 14.13 23.64 8.52
N LEU A 809 13.98 22.32 8.61
CA LEU A 809 14.41 21.54 9.77
C LEU A 809 15.92 21.73 10.04
N ARG A 810 16.76 21.67 9.00
CA ARG A 810 18.22 21.91 9.12
C ARG A 810 18.54 23.29 9.69
N ASN A 811 17.82 24.34 9.31
CA ASN A 811 18.03 25.68 9.85
C ASN A 811 17.74 25.74 11.36
N THR A 812 16.65 25.12 11.80
CA THR A 812 16.29 25.02 13.22
C THR A 812 17.33 24.23 14.00
N LEU A 813 17.78 23.08 13.47
CA LEU A 813 18.86 22.28 14.06
C LEU A 813 20.15 23.07 14.18
N ARG A 814 20.51 23.83 13.13
CA ARG A 814 21.71 24.66 13.13
C ARG A 814 21.66 25.77 14.18
N PHE A 815 20.50 26.39 14.38
CA PHE A 815 20.31 27.40 15.42
C PHE A 815 20.58 26.80 16.80
N MET A 816 20.01 25.63 17.10
CA MET A 816 20.23 24.94 18.37
C MET A 816 21.71 24.56 18.55
N LEU A 817 22.31 23.87 17.57
CA LEU A 817 23.73 23.48 17.61
C LEU A 817 24.67 24.68 17.80
N GLY A 818 24.39 25.79 17.10
CA GLY A 818 25.20 26.99 17.17
C GLY A 818 25.20 27.65 18.55
N ASN A 819 24.06 27.60 19.24
CA ASN A 819 23.90 28.15 20.59
C ASN A 819 24.33 27.18 21.70
N LEU A 820 24.79 25.98 21.36
CA LEU A 820 25.25 24.96 22.32
C LEU A 820 26.77 24.75 22.28
N SER A 821 27.51 25.54 21.49
CA SER A 821 28.95 25.38 21.28
C SER A 821 29.77 25.48 22.56
N ASP A 822 29.30 26.26 23.55
CA ASP A 822 29.91 26.45 24.87
C ASP A 822 29.17 25.73 26.01
N PHE A 823 28.25 24.81 25.67
CA PHE A 823 27.39 24.12 26.65
C PHE A 823 27.77 22.65 26.81
N THR A 824 27.87 22.18 28.05
CA THR A 824 28.07 20.78 28.41
C THR A 824 26.94 20.33 29.34
N PRO A 825 26.05 19.40 28.94
CA PRO A 825 24.87 19.03 29.71
C PRO A 825 25.18 18.60 31.15
N GLU A 826 26.24 17.82 31.38
CA GLU A 826 26.60 17.35 32.73
C GLU A 826 27.06 18.45 33.68
N ARG A 827 27.52 19.60 33.16
CA ARG A 827 28.07 20.72 33.95
C ARG A 827 27.12 21.90 34.02
N ASP A 828 26.47 22.22 32.90
CA ASP A 828 25.83 23.50 32.66
C ASP A 828 24.29 23.43 32.69
N SER A 829 23.70 22.22 32.73
CA SER A 829 22.24 22.08 32.77
C SER A 829 21.65 22.63 34.07
N VAL A 830 20.56 23.38 33.94
CA VAL A 830 19.82 23.96 35.07
C VAL A 830 18.65 23.03 35.44
N PRO A 831 18.34 22.78 36.73
CA PRO A 831 17.15 22.05 37.12
C PRO A 831 15.86 22.77 36.73
N SER A 832 14.83 22.05 36.25
CA SER A 832 13.56 22.65 35.80
C SER A 832 12.80 23.48 36.84
N THR A 833 13.14 23.39 38.12
CA THR A 833 12.57 24.20 39.21
C THR A 833 13.25 25.56 39.38
N GLU A 834 14.47 25.70 38.88
CA GLU A 834 15.31 26.91 38.94
C GLU A 834 15.32 27.65 37.59
N MET A 835 14.69 27.07 36.57
CA MET A 835 14.53 27.67 35.24
C MET A 835 13.47 28.77 35.24
N TYR A 836 13.58 29.67 34.27
CA TYR A 836 12.51 30.60 33.91
C TYR A 836 11.22 29.86 33.52
N VAL A 837 10.08 30.43 33.86
CA VAL A 837 8.74 29.91 33.55
C VAL A 837 8.54 29.69 32.05
N ILE A 838 9.05 30.58 31.20
CA ILE A 838 9.01 30.42 29.72
C ILE A 838 9.77 29.15 29.29
N ASP A 839 10.93 28.90 29.89
CA ASP A 839 11.76 27.73 29.57
C ASP A 839 11.09 26.44 30.06
N GLN A 840 10.49 26.48 31.26
CA GLN A 840 9.68 25.38 31.79
C GLN A 840 8.46 25.09 30.90
N TYR A 841 7.82 26.13 30.34
CA TYR A 841 6.72 25.99 29.39
C TYR A 841 7.18 25.33 28.08
N MET A 842 8.37 25.68 27.57
CA MET A 842 8.91 25.00 26.40
C MET A 842 9.20 23.52 26.69
N LEU A 843 9.73 23.17 27.88
CA LEU A 843 9.87 21.77 28.30
C LEU A 843 8.51 21.05 28.37
N HIS A 844 7.44 21.72 28.81
CA HIS A 844 6.07 21.18 28.78
C HIS A 844 5.65 20.84 27.34
N ILE A 845 5.85 21.75 26.38
CA ILE A 845 5.50 21.51 24.97
C ILE A 845 6.30 20.32 24.42
N LEU A 846 7.59 20.23 24.72
CA LEU A 846 8.44 19.10 24.29
C LEU A 846 7.96 17.76 24.86
N GLN A 847 7.48 17.75 26.11
CA GLN A 847 6.91 16.56 26.76
C GLN A 847 5.67 16.06 26.01
N ASP A 848 4.74 16.97 25.71
CA ASP A 848 3.50 16.67 24.99
C ASP A 848 3.78 16.23 23.54
N TYR A 849 4.67 16.93 22.85
CA TYR A 849 5.15 16.56 21.52
C TYR A 849 5.75 15.15 21.49
N GLY A 850 6.69 14.85 22.39
CA GLY A 850 7.36 13.54 22.46
C GLY A 850 6.37 12.40 22.68
N SER A 851 5.32 12.64 23.47
CA SER A 851 4.23 11.69 23.70
C SER A 851 3.40 11.47 22.43
N LYS A 852 2.94 12.55 21.79
CA LYS A 852 2.12 12.52 20.57
C LYS A 852 2.84 11.84 19.39
N VAL A 853 4.12 12.15 19.20
CA VAL A 853 4.93 11.51 18.15
C VAL A 853 5.10 10.02 18.42
N THR A 854 5.40 9.64 19.66
CA THR A 854 5.55 8.23 20.03
C THR A 854 4.27 7.45 19.75
N ASP A 855 3.10 8.04 20.00
CA ASP A 855 1.82 7.39 19.72
C ASP A 855 1.50 7.32 18.22
N ALA A 856 1.87 8.34 17.42
CA ALA A 856 1.75 8.29 15.97
C ALA A 856 2.59 7.16 15.36
N TYR A 857 3.84 6.95 15.82
CA TYR A 857 4.66 5.81 15.39
C TYR A 857 4.04 4.46 15.75
N LYS A 858 3.49 4.30 16.97
CA LYS A 858 2.78 3.06 17.36
C LYS A 858 1.54 2.79 16.48
N GLY A 859 0.92 3.85 15.96
CA GLY A 859 -0.22 3.79 15.05
C GLY A 859 0.15 3.58 13.59
N TYR A 860 1.44 3.53 13.23
CA TYR A 860 1.94 3.55 11.85
C TYR A 860 1.50 4.82 11.07
N GLU A 861 1.23 5.93 11.79
CA GLU A 861 0.79 7.21 11.22
C GLU A 861 1.99 8.13 10.93
N PHE A 862 2.91 7.73 10.06
CA PHE A 862 4.16 8.49 9.84
C PHE A 862 3.91 9.91 9.29
N GLY A 863 2.88 10.12 8.48
CA GLY A 863 2.54 11.47 8.00
C GLY A 863 2.09 12.40 9.12
N LYS A 864 1.52 11.84 10.20
CA LYS A 864 1.18 12.60 11.42
C LYS A 864 2.44 12.94 12.22
N VAL A 865 3.46 12.08 12.23
CA VAL A 865 4.77 12.41 12.82
C VAL A 865 5.36 13.62 12.12
N VAL A 866 5.37 13.63 10.78
CA VAL A 866 5.87 14.75 9.97
C VAL A 866 5.13 16.05 10.32
N ARG A 867 3.79 16.06 10.27
CA ARG A 867 2.99 17.25 10.60
C ARG A 867 3.23 17.76 12.03
N LEU A 868 3.35 16.86 13.01
CA LEU A 868 3.65 17.24 14.39
C LEU A 868 5.04 17.87 14.50
N LEU A 869 6.04 17.30 13.81
CA LEU A 869 7.41 17.81 13.79
C LEU A 869 7.46 19.21 13.18
N GLU A 870 6.83 19.41 12.02
CA GLU A 870 6.79 20.70 11.34
C GLU A 870 6.11 21.78 12.19
N ALA A 871 5.01 21.43 12.86
CA ALA A 871 4.31 22.32 13.78
C ALA A 871 5.23 22.75 14.93
N LEU A 872 5.90 21.80 15.60
CA LEU A 872 6.85 22.11 16.67
C LEU A 872 7.99 23.01 16.17
N VAL A 873 8.62 22.62 15.07
CA VAL A 873 9.83 23.29 14.54
C VAL A 873 9.52 24.71 14.08
N THR A 874 8.38 24.91 13.42
CA THR A 874 8.02 26.20 12.82
C THR A 874 7.34 27.10 13.84
N ARG A 875 6.26 26.64 14.47
CA ARG A 875 5.44 27.46 15.37
C ARG A 875 6.08 27.65 16.74
N ASP A 876 6.40 26.54 17.41
CA ASP A 876 6.75 26.56 18.83
C ASP A 876 8.24 26.90 19.06
N LEU A 877 9.13 26.37 18.21
CA LEU A 877 10.58 26.65 18.29
C LEU A 877 10.97 27.90 17.51
N SER A 878 10.87 27.88 16.18
CA SER A 878 11.43 28.95 15.33
C SER A 878 10.73 30.29 15.50
N SER A 879 9.40 30.32 15.38
CA SER A 879 8.64 31.58 15.42
C SER A 879 8.49 32.10 16.85
N PHE A 880 8.29 31.22 17.83
CA PHE A 880 8.06 31.59 19.22
C PHE A 880 9.34 31.58 20.06
N TYR A 881 9.83 30.40 20.48
CA TYR A 881 10.86 30.30 21.51
C TYR A 881 12.20 30.92 21.08
N PHE A 882 12.68 30.65 19.86
CA PHE A 882 13.95 31.21 19.37
C PHE A 882 13.89 32.73 19.16
N SER A 883 12.70 33.30 18.96
CA SER A 883 12.58 34.75 18.77
C SER A 883 12.76 35.49 20.09
N ILE A 884 12.14 34.97 21.16
CA ILE A 884 12.13 35.63 22.48
C ILE A 884 13.46 35.45 23.22
N ILE A 885 14.10 34.28 23.14
CA ILE A 885 15.32 33.98 23.91
C ILE A 885 16.62 34.57 23.33
N LYS A 886 16.58 35.20 22.15
CA LYS A 886 17.80 35.67 21.45
C LYS A 886 18.59 36.69 22.27
N ASP A 887 17.88 37.62 22.90
CA ASP A 887 18.52 38.66 23.71
C ASP A 887 19.29 38.00 24.87
N ARG A 888 18.63 37.12 25.61
CA ARG A 888 19.23 36.31 26.67
C ARG A 888 20.37 35.39 26.20
N LEU A 889 20.26 34.79 25.02
CA LEU A 889 21.33 33.93 24.48
C LEU A 889 22.59 34.71 24.09
N TYR A 890 22.42 35.93 23.55
CA TYR A 890 23.49 36.69 22.92
C TYR A 890 24.10 37.76 23.83
N CYS A 891 23.30 38.33 24.72
CA CYS A 891 23.65 39.52 25.50
C CYS A 891 23.98 39.21 26.97
N ASP A 892 23.39 38.17 27.57
CA ASP A 892 23.73 37.77 28.94
C ASP A 892 25.15 37.17 29.03
N GLU A 893 25.72 37.20 30.23
CA GLU A 893 27.04 36.63 30.47
C GLU A 893 27.08 35.13 30.16
N GLU A 894 28.23 34.64 29.70
CA GLU A 894 28.42 33.25 29.24
C GLU A 894 27.94 32.21 30.26
N LYS A 895 28.10 32.48 31.55
CA LYS A 895 27.76 31.56 32.66
C LYS A 895 26.53 31.99 33.45
N ASP A 896 25.78 32.99 32.98
CA ASP A 896 24.58 33.45 33.66
C ASP A 896 23.55 32.28 33.74
N PRO A 897 22.98 31.97 34.92
CA PRO A 897 21.95 30.94 35.07
C PRO A 897 20.76 31.12 34.13
N LYS A 898 20.37 32.37 33.81
CA LYS A 898 19.28 32.68 32.88
C LYS A 898 19.60 32.21 31.47
N ARG A 899 20.84 32.43 31.01
CA ARG A 899 21.33 31.93 29.72
C ARG A 899 21.46 30.41 29.71
N ARG A 900 21.98 29.81 30.80
CA ARG A 900 22.10 28.35 30.94
C ARG A 900 20.73 27.65 30.97
N SER A 901 19.70 28.31 31.49
CA SER A 901 18.30 27.86 31.41
C SER A 901 17.85 27.67 29.96
N CYS A 902 18.05 28.68 29.08
CA CYS A 902 17.78 28.56 27.64
C CYS A 902 18.55 27.42 27.00
N GLN A 903 19.87 27.35 27.24
CA GLN A 903 20.71 26.33 26.63
C GLN A 903 20.31 24.92 27.06
N THR A 904 19.84 24.74 28.30
CA THR A 904 19.30 23.47 28.77
C THR A 904 18.07 23.07 27.94
N VAL A 905 17.13 23.99 27.71
CA VAL A 905 15.97 23.72 26.85
C VAL A 905 16.39 23.46 25.41
N LEU A 906 17.35 24.20 24.85
CA LEU A 906 17.84 23.96 23.49
C LEU A 906 18.49 22.57 23.34
N ALA A 907 19.23 22.12 24.35
CA ALA A 907 19.82 20.78 24.36
C ALA A 907 18.74 19.69 24.40
N GLU A 908 17.72 19.85 25.26
CA GLU A 908 16.59 18.92 25.34
C GLU A 908 15.73 18.94 24.07
N ALA A 909 15.47 20.12 23.51
CA ALA A 909 14.75 20.29 22.25
C ALA A 909 15.48 19.60 21.09
N LEU A 910 16.80 19.79 21.01
CA LEU A 910 17.64 19.15 20.00
C LEU A 910 17.56 17.62 20.11
N ASP A 911 17.70 17.06 21.32
CA ASP A 911 17.60 15.61 21.54
C ASP A 911 16.22 15.06 21.14
N VAL A 912 15.14 15.71 21.60
CA VAL A 912 13.75 15.30 21.32
C VAL A 912 13.45 15.37 19.82
N VAL A 913 13.84 16.45 19.14
CA VAL A 913 13.61 16.66 17.71
C VAL A 913 14.43 15.67 16.88
N VAL A 914 15.73 15.48 17.17
CA VAL A 914 16.56 14.56 16.39
C VAL A 914 16.05 13.12 16.51
N ARG A 915 15.73 12.68 17.73
CA ARG A 915 15.19 11.34 17.95
C ARG A 915 13.81 11.13 17.32
N SER A 916 12.98 12.18 17.21
CA SER A 916 11.64 12.06 16.63
C SER A 916 11.67 11.79 15.13
N PHE A 917 12.61 12.41 14.40
CA PHE A 917 12.75 12.18 12.96
C PHE A 917 13.77 11.09 12.60
N ALA A 918 14.64 10.65 13.52
CA ALA A 918 15.72 9.71 13.20
C ALA A 918 15.27 8.41 12.47
N PRO A 919 14.12 7.79 12.78
CA PRO A 919 13.63 6.66 11.98
C PRO A 919 13.32 7.01 10.51
N ILE A 920 12.90 8.25 10.25
CA ILE A 920 12.54 8.77 8.93
C ILE A 920 13.77 9.28 8.18
N LEU A 921 14.59 10.13 8.80
CA LEU A 921 15.79 10.75 8.21
C LEU A 921 17.07 10.25 8.90
N PRO A 922 17.49 9.00 8.65
CA PRO A 922 18.62 8.42 9.36
C PRO A 922 19.95 9.10 9.05
N HIS A 923 20.13 9.66 7.85
CA HIS A 923 21.38 10.33 7.49
C HIS A 923 21.51 11.67 8.20
N LEU A 924 20.45 12.50 8.17
CA LEU A 924 20.40 13.76 8.88
C LEU A 924 20.57 13.57 10.39
N ALA A 925 19.99 12.52 10.97
CA ALA A 925 20.11 12.25 12.39
C ALA A 925 21.56 11.95 12.80
N GLU A 926 22.25 11.08 12.06
CA GLU A 926 23.67 10.80 12.33
C GLU A 926 24.56 12.01 12.01
N GLU A 927 24.25 12.78 10.97
CA GLU A 927 24.94 14.04 10.68
C GLU A 927 24.86 14.98 11.89
N VAL A 928 23.66 15.24 12.43
CA VAL A 928 23.50 16.11 13.61
C VAL A 928 24.32 15.59 14.80
N PHE A 929 24.34 14.28 15.02
CA PHE A 929 25.15 13.67 16.08
C PHE A 929 26.65 13.92 15.90
N GLN A 930 27.17 13.96 14.67
CA GLN A 930 28.58 14.31 14.40
C GLN A 930 28.93 15.75 14.81
N TYR A 931 27.96 16.66 14.86
CA TYR A 931 28.17 18.08 15.22
C TYR A 931 27.74 18.42 16.65
N LEU A 932 27.34 17.45 17.47
CA LEU A 932 27.04 17.70 18.88
C LEU A 932 28.31 18.14 19.64
N PRO A 933 28.33 19.31 20.30
CA PRO A 933 29.53 19.83 20.98
C PRO A 933 30.05 18.93 22.10
N TYR A 934 29.15 18.18 22.72
CA TYR A 934 29.40 17.29 23.86
C TYR A 934 29.28 15.80 23.47
N ARG A 935 29.44 15.50 22.18
CA ARG A 935 29.38 14.12 21.65
C ARG A 935 30.49 13.26 22.28
N LYS A 936 30.15 12.05 22.73
CA LYS A 936 31.15 11.01 23.03
C LYS A 936 31.42 10.22 21.75
N GLU A 937 32.65 9.76 21.52
CA GLU A 937 33.02 9.06 20.26
C GLU A 937 32.12 7.86 19.93
N SER A 938 31.55 7.20 20.96
CA SER A 938 30.62 6.09 20.81
C SER A 938 29.18 6.47 20.44
N ASP A 939 28.84 7.76 20.46
CA ASP A 939 27.46 8.22 20.33
C ASP A 939 26.98 8.21 18.88
N SER A 940 25.83 7.57 18.69
CA SER A 940 25.04 7.51 17.47
C SER A 940 23.56 7.72 17.84
N ALA A 941 22.80 8.32 16.93
CA ALA A 941 21.36 8.55 17.11
C ALA A 941 20.61 7.25 17.43
N PHE A 942 21.04 6.15 16.81
CA PHE A 942 20.41 4.84 16.95
C PHE A 942 20.87 4.03 18.17
N ARG A 943 22.01 4.38 18.77
CA ARG A 943 22.60 3.66 19.91
C ARG A 943 22.21 4.22 21.27
N THR A 944 21.70 5.45 21.30
CA THR A 944 21.38 6.19 22.53
C THR A 944 19.90 6.09 22.95
N GLY A 945 19.04 5.51 22.11
CA GLY A 945 17.66 5.14 22.44
C GLY A 945 16.56 6.08 21.91
N TRP A 946 15.32 5.84 22.33
CA TRP A 946 14.15 6.67 21.97
C TRP A 946 13.97 7.87 22.91
N ILE A 947 13.18 8.85 22.47
CA ILE A 947 12.73 10.00 23.25
C ILE A 947 12.23 9.55 24.64
N LYS A 948 12.73 10.19 25.69
CA LYS A 948 12.29 10.00 27.08
C LYS A 948 11.85 11.34 27.65
N PRO A 949 10.63 11.82 27.31
CA PRO A 949 10.17 13.09 27.85
C PRO A 949 10.03 12.96 29.37
N ASN A 950 10.70 13.85 30.11
CA ASN A 950 10.67 13.81 31.58
C ASN A 950 9.27 14.19 32.07
N THR A 951 8.68 13.37 32.94
CA THR A 951 7.33 13.63 33.48
C THR A 951 7.27 14.91 34.31
N VAL A 952 8.40 15.35 34.88
CA VAL A 952 8.52 16.59 35.66
C VAL A 952 8.28 17.83 34.81
N TRP A 953 8.48 17.76 33.50
CA TRP A 953 8.25 18.88 32.58
C TRP A 953 6.77 19.19 32.37
N LYS A 954 5.88 18.25 32.67
CA LYS A 954 4.44 18.46 32.49
C LYS A 954 3.86 19.32 33.61
N LYS A 955 3.85 20.63 33.40
CA LYS A 955 3.25 21.61 34.31
C LYS A 955 2.04 22.27 33.65
N LEU A 956 0.82 21.91 34.07
CA LEU A 956 -0.41 22.45 33.47
C LEU A 956 -0.59 23.94 33.79
N GLY A 957 -0.40 24.34 35.06
CA GLY A 957 -0.61 25.73 35.50
C GLY A 957 0.32 26.79 34.88
N LEU A 958 1.35 26.38 34.13
CA LEU A 958 2.19 27.33 33.37
C LEU A 958 1.55 27.73 32.03
N VAL A 959 0.67 26.88 31.50
CA VAL A 959 0.07 27.07 30.18
C VAL A 959 -0.79 28.33 30.19
N GLU A 960 -1.60 28.52 31.23
CA GLU A 960 -2.49 29.67 31.34
C GLU A 960 -1.71 30.98 31.48
N ALA A 961 -0.61 30.99 32.23
CA ALA A 961 0.26 32.16 32.37
C ALA A 961 0.88 32.57 31.02
N ILE A 962 1.47 31.61 30.30
CA ILE A 962 2.13 31.92 29.03
C ILE A 962 1.10 32.23 27.92
N GLU A 963 -0.04 31.55 27.87
CA GLU A 963 -1.11 31.86 26.92
C GLU A 963 -1.69 33.27 27.14
N ALA A 964 -1.85 33.68 28.40
CA ALA A 964 -2.26 35.03 28.74
C ALA A 964 -1.25 36.08 28.26
N ALA A 965 0.02 35.89 28.59
CA ALA A 965 1.09 36.79 28.14
C ALA A 965 1.20 36.83 26.62
N CYS A 966 1.06 35.69 25.92
CA CYS A 966 1.03 35.63 24.46
C CYS A 966 -0.19 36.37 23.89
N SER A 967 -1.36 36.30 24.54
CA SER A 967 -2.55 37.03 24.09
C SER A 967 -2.33 38.55 24.18
N ILE A 968 -1.67 39.01 25.25
CA ILE A 968 -1.27 40.42 25.41
C ILE A 968 -0.25 40.79 24.33
N ARG A 969 0.76 39.96 24.12
CA ARG A 969 1.77 40.16 23.06
C ARG A 969 1.12 40.27 21.69
N ASP A 970 0.24 39.36 21.33
CA ASP A 970 -0.35 39.31 20.00
C ASP A 970 -1.25 40.53 19.75
N ALA A 971 -1.97 41.01 20.78
CA ALA A 971 -2.69 42.27 20.72
C ALA A 971 -1.74 43.48 20.55
N PHE A 972 -0.64 43.51 21.30
CA PHE A 972 0.39 44.54 21.19
C PHE A 972 1.02 44.55 19.79
N LEU A 973 1.60 43.43 19.34
CA LEU A 973 2.23 43.32 18.02
C LEU A 973 1.24 43.58 16.88
N GLY A 974 -0.03 43.19 17.05
CA GLY A 974 -1.11 43.50 16.11
C GLY A 974 -1.41 44.99 15.99
N SER A 975 -1.16 45.77 17.04
CA SER A 975 -1.33 47.23 17.02
C SER A 975 -0.18 47.98 16.35
N ILE A 976 0.97 47.34 16.17
CA ILE A 976 2.17 47.91 15.56
C ILE A 976 2.68 47.10 14.35
N PRO A 977 1.83 46.86 13.33
CA PRO A 977 2.18 45.97 12.23
C PRO A 977 3.40 46.48 11.45
N GLY A 978 4.42 45.62 11.31
CA GLY A 978 5.64 45.91 10.56
C GLY A 978 6.63 46.85 11.26
N LYS A 979 6.36 47.24 12.52
CA LYS A 979 7.27 48.06 13.32
C LYS A 979 8.12 47.19 14.25
N ASN A 980 9.25 47.74 14.69
CA ASN A 980 10.13 47.08 15.64
C ASN A 980 9.55 47.21 17.05
N ALA A 981 9.17 46.10 17.67
CA ALA A 981 8.62 46.08 19.02
C ALA A 981 9.58 46.67 20.06
N ALA A 982 10.89 46.54 19.86
CA ALA A 982 11.92 47.07 20.76
C ALA A 982 12.00 48.61 20.80
N GLU A 983 11.23 49.32 19.97
CA GLU A 983 11.10 50.79 20.03
C GLU A 983 9.96 51.26 20.94
N TYR A 984 9.22 50.33 21.55
CA TYR A 984 8.03 50.60 22.33
C TYR A 984 8.20 50.23 23.79
N GLU A 985 7.68 51.07 24.68
CA GLU A 985 7.42 50.73 26.07
C GLU A 985 5.97 50.26 26.21
N VAL A 986 5.75 49.17 26.95
CA VAL A 986 4.42 48.56 27.08
C VAL A 986 3.99 48.60 28.54
N THR A 987 2.87 49.28 28.81
CA THR A 987 2.25 49.27 30.14
C THR A 987 1.04 48.34 30.13
N ILE A 988 1.10 47.28 30.93
CA ILE A 988 0.06 46.27 31.12
C ILE A 988 -0.65 46.60 32.42
N VAL A 989 -1.95 46.84 32.33
CA VAL A 989 -2.82 47.09 33.48
C VAL A 989 -3.81 45.93 33.60
N ILE A 990 -3.76 45.22 34.71
CA ILE A 990 -4.64 44.06 34.98
C ILE A 990 -5.25 44.24 36.36
N ASP A 991 -6.56 44.09 36.46
CA ASP A 991 -7.28 44.15 37.74
C ASP A 991 -6.71 43.11 38.73
N PRO A 992 -6.58 43.44 40.03
CA PRO A 992 -6.10 42.50 41.04
C PRO A 992 -6.88 41.18 41.02
N GLY A 993 -6.18 40.07 40.86
CA GLY A 993 -6.75 38.74 40.79
C GLY A 993 -5.80 37.72 40.17
N LEU A 994 -6.31 36.54 39.83
CA LEU A 994 -5.49 35.42 39.36
C LEU A 994 -4.65 35.76 38.11
N LEU A 995 -5.19 36.53 37.17
CA LEU A 995 -4.42 36.92 35.97
C LEU A 995 -3.23 37.81 36.33
N PHE A 996 -3.40 38.72 37.29
CA PHE A 996 -2.33 39.56 37.80
C PHE A 996 -1.25 38.71 38.48
N GLU A 997 -1.66 37.80 39.38
CA GLU A 997 -0.74 36.86 40.06
C GLU A 997 0.05 36.01 39.06
N LEU A 998 -0.59 35.54 37.97
CA LEU A 998 0.10 34.80 36.91
C LEU A 998 1.13 35.67 36.17
N MET A 999 0.82 36.94 35.90
CA MET A 999 1.81 37.85 35.28
C MET A 999 2.94 38.21 36.24
N GLU A 1000 2.68 38.31 37.54
CA GLU A 1000 3.71 38.52 38.56
C GLU A 1000 4.74 37.37 38.56
N THR A 1001 4.33 36.13 38.23
CA THR A 1001 5.30 35.02 38.08
C THR A 1001 6.29 35.20 36.93
N LEU A 1002 5.96 36.05 35.95
CA LEU A 1002 6.84 36.39 34.81
C LEU A 1002 7.61 37.70 35.06
N GLN A 1003 7.08 38.56 35.93
CA GLN A 1003 7.69 39.83 36.30
C GLN A 1003 7.21 40.26 37.70
N GLU A 1004 8.05 40.07 38.71
CA GLU A 1004 7.75 40.53 40.08
C GLU A 1004 7.87 42.06 40.23
N GLU A 1005 8.70 42.70 39.41
CA GLU A 1005 8.96 44.13 39.50
C GLU A 1005 7.94 44.98 38.73
N PRO A 1006 7.53 46.15 39.23
CA PRO A 1006 6.55 47.00 38.54
C PRO A 1006 6.94 47.38 37.12
N SER A 1007 8.25 47.57 36.85
CA SER A 1007 8.78 47.86 35.52
C SER A 1007 10.09 47.12 35.30
N SER A 1008 10.27 46.52 34.12
CA SER A 1008 11.50 45.79 33.80
C SER A 1008 11.83 45.83 32.31
N CYS A 1009 13.13 45.81 31.99
CA CYS A 1009 13.65 45.61 30.64
C CYS A 1009 14.25 44.20 30.43
N THR A 1010 14.29 43.36 31.47
CA THR A 1010 14.95 42.04 31.44
C THR A 1010 14.11 40.93 32.07
N SER A 1011 12.87 41.21 32.43
CA SER A 1011 11.92 40.21 32.93
C SER A 1011 11.50 39.24 31.83
N GLN A 1012 10.95 38.09 32.24
CA GLN A 1012 10.38 37.12 31.31
C GLN A 1012 9.19 37.72 30.54
N LEU A 1013 8.38 38.56 31.20
CA LEU A 1013 7.28 39.25 30.54
C LEU A 1013 7.77 40.20 29.45
N ASN A 1014 8.86 40.95 29.70
CA ASN A 1014 9.47 41.81 28.69
C ASN A 1014 10.06 41.00 27.53
N GLU A 1015 10.74 39.88 27.83
CA GLU A 1015 11.29 38.95 26.84
C GLU A 1015 10.19 38.40 25.91
N LEU A 1016 9.01 38.05 26.45
CA LEU A 1016 7.86 37.59 25.68
C LEU A 1016 7.30 38.68 24.75
N LEU A 1017 7.22 39.91 25.23
CA LEU A 1017 6.68 41.05 24.47
C LEU A 1017 7.67 41.58 23.43
N MET A 1018 8.96 41.31 23.61
CA MET A 1018 10.06 41.76 22.75
C MET A 1018 10.12 43.29 22.61
N CYS A 1019 9.72 44.00 23.67
CA CYS A 1019 9.68 45.46 23.74
C CYS A 1019 10.85 46.04 24.56
N SER A 1020 11.04 47.36 24.57
CA SER A 1020 12.17 47.98 25.29
C SER A 1020 12.01 47.89 26.82
N GLN A 1021 10.78 48.03 27.29
CA GLN A 1021 10.42 47.98 28.69
C GLN A 1021 8.97 47.53 28.84
N THR A 1022 8.70 46.78 29.92
CA THR A 1022 7.36 46.37 30.31
C THR A 1022 7.05 46.84 31.72
N SER A 1023 5.91 47.50 31.90
CA SER A 1023 5.37 47.89 33.21
C SER A 1023 4.09 47.09 33.52
N LEU A 1024 4.02 46.42 34.66
CA LEU A 1024 2.88 45.66 35.14
C LEU A 1024 2.24 46.37 36.33
N LEU A 1025 0.99 46.85 36.18
CA LEU A 1025 0.31 47.68 37.16
C LEU A 1025 -1.10 47.14 37.47
N SER A 1026 -1.57 47.35 38.70
CA SER A 1026 -2.92 47.01 39.14
C SER A 1026 -3.98 48.04 38.71
N ASP A 1027 -3.53 49.27 38.44
CA ASP A 1027 -4.39 50.42 38.15
C ASP A 1027 -3.80 51.26 37.02
N LEU A 1028 -4.69 51.91 36.25
CA LEU A 1028 -4.28 52.76 35.15
C LEU A 1028 -3.56 54.01 35.68
N PRO A 1029 -2.39 54.40 35.13
CA PRO A 1029 -1.73 55.65 35.49
C PRO A 1029 -2.64 56.85 35.30
N LEU A 1030 -2.58 57.82 36.23
CA LEU A 1030 -3.41 59.04 36.19
C LEU A 1030 -3.09 59.92 34.96
N ASP A 1031 -1.83 59.94 34.52
CA ASP A 1031 -1.37 60.67 33.34
C ASP A 1031 -0.78 59.68 32.32
N LEU A 1032 -1.51 59.43 31.23
CA LEU A 1032 -1.00 58.69 30.07
C LEU A 1032 -0.30 59.64 29.10
N PRO A 1033 0.84 59.25 28.49
CA PRO A 1033 1.47 60.03 27.43
C PRO A 1033 0.47 60.35 26.31
N PRO A 1034 0.50 61.57 25.72
CA PRO A 1034 -0.44 61.96 24.67
C PRO A 1034 -0.41 61.03 23.44
N GLU A 1035 0.73 60.36 23.20
CA GLU A 1035 0.94 59.40 22.12
C GLU A 1035 0.63 57.93 22.50
N ALA A 1036 0.12 57.67 23.70
CA ALA A 1036 -0.16 56.31 24.16
C ALA A 1036 -1.38 55.68 23.45
N SER A 1037 -1.17 54.53 22.81
CA SER A 1037 -2.25 53.70 22.26
C SER A 1037 -2.81 52.77 23.33
N VAL A 1038 -4.10 52.89 23.65
CA VAL A 1038 -4.76 52.03 24.65
C VAL A 1038 -5.47 50.86 23.97
N LEU A 1039 -5.08 49.64 24.34
CA LEU A 1039 -5.75 48.41 23.94
C LEU A 1039 -6.52 47.85 25.14
N LYS A 1040 -7.72 47.31 24.91
CA LYS A 1040 -8.53 46.66 25.94
C LYS A 1040 -8.86 45.24 25.52
N GLY A 1041 -8.85 44.32 26.48
CA GLY A 1041 -9.16 42.92 26.24
C GLY A 1041 -9.51 42.21 27.53
N SER A 1042 -9.99 40.97 27.40
CA SER A 1042 -10.27 40.08 28.52
C SER A 1042 -9.68 38.70 28.23
N PHE A 1043 -9.11 38.05 29.23
CA PHE A 1043 -8.56 36.70 29.10
C PHE A 1043 -9.31 35.73 30.02
N LEU A 1044 -9.78 34.61 29.46
CA LEU A 1044 -10.48 33.57 30.21
C LEU A 1044 -9.48 32.50 30.65
N ILE A 1045 -9.28 32.38 31.97
CA ILE A 1045 -8.44 31.35 32.59
C ILE A 1045 -9.27 30.07 32.78
N ASN A 1046 -8.84 28.96 32.17
CA ASN A 1046 -9.53 27.67 32.25
C ASN A 1046 -8.76 26.68 33.13
N LEU A 1047 -9.06 26.67 34.43
CA LEU A 1047 -8.37 25.83 35.42
C LEU A 1047 -8.78 24.34 35.38
N GLU A 1048 -9.85 23.96 34.66
CA GLU A 1048 -10.39 22.59 34.66
C GLU A 1048 -9.84 21.69 33.55
N GLY A 1049 -9.02 22.20 32.62
CA GLY A 1049 -8.44 21.40 31.53
C GLY A 1049 -9.48 20.75 30.59
N LYS A 1050 -10.75 21.19 30.63
CA LYS A 1050 -11.75 20.81 29.62
C LYS A 1050 -11.37 21.46 28.30
N LYS A 1051 -11.21 20.65 27.25
CA LYS A 1051 -10.84 21.07 25.90
C LYS A 1051 -11.60 22.33 25.48
N ARG A 1052 -10.86 23.36 25.07
CA ARG A 1052 -11.38 24.51 24.30
C ARG A 1052 -11.99 24.02 22.99
#